data_AF-A0A7K0KFN3-F1
#
_entry.id   AF-A0A7K0KFN3-F1
#
_cell.length_a   1.000
_cell.length_b   1.000
_cell.length_c   1.000
_cell.angle_alpha   90.00
_cell.angle_beta   90.00
_cell.angle_gamma   90.00
#
_symmetry.space_group_name_H-M   'P 1'
#
loop_
_entity.id
_entity.type
_entity.pdbx_description
1 polymer ?
#
loop_
_entity_poly.entity_id
_entity_poly.type
_entity_poly.pdbx_seq_one_letter_code
_entity_poly.pdbx_strand_id
1 'polypeptide(L)'
;MRSYTQSICLTLLLLVHCVSLCAQQRSYNEAMTIASEKAKVMNLSLEDETSNSAKAKKNIKQQEESNASPYYVFNFADNNGFVIVGGDGQLPSIVGYSDKGHFNKDSIPTQLGDFLDAYTNTIEAVKNGEEKAVKNVNAAMKRTNGSFNAVAPLLGGIEWNQGEPFNNLCPLYDGENRAVTGCVATAMAQIMRYWKWPKTLKKGIPAINRDNYSVDSIPPSYQYQWDSMLESYNGNYTDAQATAVASLMLHAGASIRMWYGGMSTGFSDDVAPAMIKYFDYDSTCVQYLKREYFEWEDWNNILQKELNAGRPMYYSGFAAGYGIGHAFVCDGLDSDGLYHINWGWGGMSDGYFDITILNPSSRGYGAVETDEGYNNDNEIVIGIVPNDGQNHESSFEYDHCLLEAGYVDFKQLNREDSTKSFQGDIDYQFTNPFDEDKTVTLSLAIKNGSGDYTCIGSQRTVTFPRKDSWENITLPFDYVFSKGITKVYAIESTDSGATWNECYGNRSNALEVFVTDTLLKASSNRYTEYDDSQGLHYNIDNWYISALVSSGRNCSGDIIIPEQVTIDGQTCYVTEIENECFSGSSIKSIVIPKTITELQRHIFLNCDSLVSVTFAKGSTLRQVGKSCFQGCKHLKSVSFPSLFDGKIPDFCFAYCDSIEKIEVPNGITSLGNSAFNSCFKLDSIKISDSFEGDIPEYSFGWCFNLKEVNIPEGVTGIGPSAFYSCRGLRKITMPQTMSGEIGIQAFAMCPNLEGTLVIPEGVSSIAWQAFYSCGKVSKIEFPSTLRTIGSECFIGCEELKEVISRPEVMPQGMVGAFAPSADMTSMNTTLYVHQSSLDEYKDSVGDYFLKVLPLEDSTNGIKAITDDGIKIYSSGNTVMVTGLKNNTEVRFYSIDGMLLAKKKAQGSNVCQPFHSPIVIVRVGGKASKVLLCR
;
A
#
# COMPACT_ATOMS: atom_id res chain seq x y z
N MET A 1 -45.03 8.04 45.40
CA MET A 1 -44.91 6.87 44.50
C MET A 1 -44.83 7.30 43.02
N ARG A 2 -43.96 8.25 42.69
CA ARG A 2 -43.62 8.66 41.32
C ARG A 2 -42.26 9.38 41.39
N SER A 3 -41.16 8.65 41.55
CA SER A 3 -39.80 9.17 41.33
C SER A 3 -38.69 8.10 41.30
N TYR A 4 -39.00 6.80 41.16
CA TYR A 4 -37.99 5.73 41.25
C TYR A 4 -38.03 4.69 40.13
N THR A 5 -38.78 4.92 39.05
CA THR A 5 -38.89 3.96 37.92
C THR A 5 -38.38 4.48 36.58
N GLN A 6 -37.90 5.73 36.49
CA GLN A 6 -37.34 6.29 35.25
C GLN A 6 -35.81 6.27 35.15
N SER A 7 -35.09 5.91 36.22
CA SER A 7 -33.61 5.83 36.21
C SER A 7 -33.05 4.42 36.04
N ILE A 8 -33.89 3.41 35.79
CA ILE A 8 -33.44 2.01 35.58
C ILE A 8 -33.67 1.55 34.13
N CYS A 9 -34.63 2.11 33.39
CA CYS A 9 -34.77 1.80 31.95
C CYS A 9 -33.82 2.58 31.04
N LEU A 10 -33.27 3.73 31.49
CA LEU A 10 -32.31 4.49 30.67
C LEU A 10 -30.88 3.93 30.74
N THR A 11 -30.55 3.22 31.81
CA THR A 11 -29.24 2.57 32.01
C THR A 11 -29.16 1.19 31.38
N LEU A 12 -30.28 0.50 31.14
CA LEU A 12 -30.31 -0.81 30.45
C LEU A 12 -30.45 -0.71 28.93
N LEU A 13 -30.98 0.40 28.38
CA LEU A 13 -30.97 0.66 26.92
C LEU A 13 -29.65 1.26 26.42
N LEU A 14 -28.81 1.81 27.32
CA LEU A 14 -27.45 2.26 27.00
C LEU A 14 -26.39 1.15 27.17
N LEU A 15 -26.77 -0.03 27.67
CA LEU A 15 -25.86 -1.18 27.88
C LEU A 15 -25.93 -2.26 26.79
N VAL A 16 -26.79 -2.08 25.77
CA VAL A 16 -26.87 -2.99 24.59
C VAL A 16 -26.46 -2.28 23.28
N HIS A 17 -26.05 -1.01 23.34
CA HIS A 17 -25.51 -0.25 22.19
C HIS A 17 -24.15 0.42 22.50
N CYS A 18 -23.41 -0.10 23.49
CA CYS A 18 -22.08 0.39 23.85
C CYS A 18 -21.08 -0.77 24.07
N VAL A 19 -21.11 -1.76 23.18
CA VAL A 19 -20.04 -2.78 23.09
C VAL A 19 -19.13 -2.60 21.86
N SER A 20 -19.35 -1.60 20.99
CA SER A 20 -18.58 -1.52 19.73
C SER A 20 -17.88 -0.18 19.44
N LEU A 21 -17.41 0.54 20.47
CA LEU A 21 -16.59 1.77 20.29
C LEU A 21 -15.22 1.72 20.99
N CYS A 22 -14.76 0.54 21.41
CA CYS A 22 -13.42 0.34 22.00
C CYS A 22 -12.78 -0.99 21.56
N ALA A 23 -12.95 -1.37 20.29
CA ALA A 23 -12.04 -2.37 19.74
C ALA A 23 -10.70 -1.65 19.49
N GLN A 24 -9.75 -1.93 20.37
CA GLN A 24 -8.43 -1.33 20.41
C GLN A 24 -7.58 -1.89 19.26
N GLN A 25 -6.76 -1.04 18.63
CA GLN A 25 -5.69 -1.47 17.72
C GLN A 25 -4.94 -2.65 18.36
N ARG A 26 -4.84 -3.79 17.64
CA ARG A 26 -4.08 -4.95 18.12
C ARG A 26 -2.61 -4.62 18.12
N SER A 27 -1.95 -4.86 19.25
CA SER A 27 -0.51 -4.78 19.38
C SER A 27 0.18 -5.95 18.66
N TYR A 28 1.47 -5.80 18.37
CA TYR A 28 2.30 -6.89 17.87
C TYR A 28 2.25 -8.14 18.75
N ASN A 29 2.28 -7.98 20.09
CA ASN A 29 2.27 -9.12 21.02
C ASN A 29 0.93 -9.86 21.02
N GLU A 30 -0.19 -9.15 20.88
CA GLU A 30 -1.51 -9.77 20.68
C GLU A 30 -1.55 -10.51 19.34
N ALA A 31 -1.04 -9.89 18.28
CA ALA A 31 -0.98 -10.49 16.96
C ALA A 31 -0.09 -11.75 16.94
N MET A 32 1.07 -11.71 17.59
CA MET A 32 1.98 -12.84 17.77
C MET A 32 1.33 -13.99 18.56
N THR A 33 0.51 -13.66 19.57
CA THR A 33 -0.23 -14.66 20.34
C THR A 33 -1.24 -15.38 19.46
N ILE A 34 -2.01 -14.62 18.67
CA ILE A 34 -2.96 -15.16 17.68
C ILE A 34 -2.23 -16.03 16.64
N ALA A 35 -1.10 -15.55 16.10
CA ALA A 35 -0.28 -16.30 15.16
C ALA A 35 0.25 -17.61 15.76
N SER A 36 0.69 -17.57 17.02
CA SER A 36 1.18 -18.75 17.76
C SER A 36 0.06 -19.77 18.01
N GLU A 37 -1.16 -19.32 18.26
CA GLU A 37 -2.32 -20.19 18.38
C GLU A 37 -2.67 -20.85 17.05
N LYS A 38 -2.68 -20.08 15.94
CA LYS A 38 -2.90 -20.65 14.61
C LYS A 38 -1.81 -21.66 14.23
N ALA A 39 -0.54 -21.36 14.52
CA ALA A 39 0.56 -22.30 14.32
C ALA A 39 0.33 -23.63 15.04
N LYS A 40 -0.08 -23.59 16.32
CA LYS A 40 -0.41 -24.79 17.11
C LYS A 40 -1.55 -25.60 16.51
N VAL A 41 -2.61 -24.95 16.04
CA VAL A 41 -3.74 -25.61 15.37
C VAL A 41 -3.27 -26.34 14.10
N MET A 42 -2.31 -25.76 13.38
CA MET A 42 -1.71 -26.34 12.17
C MET A 42 -0.60 -27.37 12.46
N ASN A 43 -0.30 -27.67 13.73
CA ASN A 43 0.88 -28.45 14.15
C ASN A 43 2.22 -27.90 13.62
N LEU A 44 2.31 -26.59 13.48
CA LEU A 44 3.51 -25.85 13.08
C LEU A 44 4.05 -25.02 14.27
N SER A 45 5.28 -24.54 14.13
CA SER A 45 5.85 -23.52 14.99
C SER A 45 6.12 -22.26 14.17
N LEU A 46 6.03 -21.10 14.80
CA LEU A 46 6.56 -19.87 14.21
C LEU A 46 8.08 -20.01 14.03
N GLU A 47 8.64 -19.32 13.03
CA GLU A 47 10.09 -19.31 12.80
C GLU A 47 10.82 -18.77 14.05
N ASP A 48 11.77 -19.56 14.57
CA ASP A 48 12.44 -19.27 15.84
C ASP A 48 13.38 -18.07 15.69
N GLU A 49 13.29 -17.10 16.61
CA GLU A 49 14.03 -15.81 16.56
C GLU A 49 15.54 -15.93 16.81
N THR A 50 16.13 -17.11 16.59
CA THR A 50 17.55 -17.40 16.84
C THR A 50 18.33 -17.84 15.60
N SER A 51 17.68 -18.02 14.45
CA SER A 51 18.38 -18.19 13.18
C SER A 51 18.95 -16.84 12.69
N ASN A 52 19.97 -16.84 11.82
CA ASN A 52 20.68 -15.62 11.39
C ASN A 52 19.79 -14.56 10.72
N SER A 53 18.52 -14.86 10.39
CA SER A 53 17.50 -13.90 9.92
C SER A 53 16.89 -13.04 11.03
N ALA A 54 17.08 -13.40 12.31
CA ALA A 54 16.39 -12.79 13.44
C ALA A 54 17.17 -11.69 14.18
N LYS A 55 18.47 -11.50 13.89
CA LYS A 55 19.24 -10.37 14.47
C LYS A 55 18.83 -9.01 13.90
N ALA A 56 18.18 -8.99 12.73
CA ALA A 56 17.59 -7.79 12.13
C ALA A 56 16.19 -7.45 12.70
N LYS A 57 15.44 -8.43 13.22
CA LYS A 57 14.03 -8.26 13.65
C LYS A 57 13.83 -7.80 15.08
N LYS A 58 14.89 -7.79 15.91
CA LYS A 58 14.79 -7.38 17.32
C LYS A 58 14.59 -5.87 17.51
N ASN A 59 14.99 -5.05 16.52
CA ASN A 59 14.74 -3.60 16.51
C ASN A 59 13.34 -3.24 16.00
N ILE A 60 12.76 -4.05 15.11
CA ILE A 60 11.37 -3.92 14.63
C ILE A 60 10.37 -4.16 15.78
N LYS A 61 10.69 -5.11 16.67
CA LYS A 61 9.87 -5.47 17.84
C LYS A 61 9.61 -4.33 18.84
N GLN A 62 10.51 -3.35 18.96
CA GLN A 62 10.28 -2.17 19.82
C GLN A 62 9.59 -1.01 19.10
N GLN A 63 9.59 -1.01 17.77
CA GLN A 63 9.00 0.04 16.92
C GLN A 63 7.56 -0.29 16.53
N GLU A 64 7.21 -1.58 16.38
CA GLU A 64 5.84 -2.07 16.17
C GLU A 64 5.00 -2.08 17.45
N GLU A 65 5.62 -1.96 18.63
CA GLU A 65 4.91 -1.74 19.88
C GLU A 65 4.36 -0.29 20.01
N SER A 66 4.82 0.66 19.17
CA SER A 66 4.36 2.06 19.18
C SER A 66 3.58 2.52 17.95
N ASN A 67 3.61 1.81 16.81
CA ASN A 67 2.89 2.20 15.58
C ASN A 67 1.80 1.19 15.17
N ALA A 68 0.62 1.72 14.81
CA ALA A 68 -0.54 0.96 14.37
C ALA A 68 -0.36 0.42 12.94
N SER A 69 -0.19 -0.90 12.78
CA SER A 69 -0.17 -1.55 11.46
C SER A 69 -1.57 -2.07 11.07
N PRO A 70 -2.00 -2.03 9.79
CA PRO A 70 -3.26 -2.64 9.38
C PRO A 70 -3.27 -4.17 9.54
N TYR A 71 -2.11 -4.82 9.45
CA TYR A 71 -1.91 -6.26 9.69
C TYR A 71 -0.46 -6.58 10.05
N TYR A 72 -0.22 -7.77 10.57
CA TYR A 72 1.09 -8.32 10.94
C TYR A 72 1.27 -9.68 10.26
N VAL A 73 2.48 -9.98 9.77
CA VAL A 73 2.76 -11.25 9.09
C VAL A 73 3.80 -12.05 9.87
N PHE A 74 3.52 -13.34 10.10
CA PHE A 74 4.40 -14.25 10.81
C PHE A 74 4.65 -15.49 9.96
N ASN A 75 5.91 -15.76 9.63
CA ASN A 75 6.31 -16.97 8.92
C ASN A 75 6.39 -18.16 9.86
N PHE A 76 6.00 -19.34 9.37
CA PHE A 76 6.20 -20.60 10.05
C PHE A 76 7.63 -21.12 9.81
N ALA A 77 8.13 -21.91 10.75
CA ALA A 77 9.45 -22.54 10.64
C ALA A 77 9.54 -23.49 9.44
N ASP A 78 10.77 -23.76 9.01
CA ASP A 78 11.09 -24.73 7.94
C ASP A 78 10.39 -24.46 6.58
N ASN A 79 10.05 -23.20 6.29
CA ASN A 79 9.40 -22.79 5.04
C ASN A 79 8.00 -23.42 4.84
N ASN A 80 7.28 -23.64 5.95
CA ASN A 80 5.95 -24.24 5.99
C ASN A 80 4.81 -23.20 5.97
N GLY A 81 5.01 -22.08 5.29
CA GLY A 81 4.01 -21.04 5.09
C GLY A 81 4.08 -19.88 6.08
N PHE A 82 2.95 -19.19 6.22
CA PHE A 82 2.84 -17.96 7.00
C PHE A 82 1.40 -17.70 7.45
N VAL A 83 1.22 -16.81 8.42
CA VAL A 83 -0.08 -16.29 8.85
C VAL A 83 -0.09 -14.76 8.88
N ILE A 84 -1.18 -14.18 8.41
CA ILE A 84 -1.46 -12.75 8.38
C ILE A 84 -2.54 -12.45 9.42
N VAL A 85 -2.19 -11.66 10.43
CA VAL A 85 -3.03 -11.30 11.55
C VAL A 85 -3.46 -9.85 11.43
N GLY A 86 -4.76 -9.58 11.50
CA GLY A 86 -5.32 -8.23 11.34
C GLY A 86 -4.92 -7.33 12.51
N GLY A 87 -4.53 -6.09 12.22
CA GLY A 87 -4.11 -5.11 13.22
C GLY A 87 -5.25 -4.34 13.87
N ASP A 88 -6.47 -4.40 13.32
CA ASP A 88 -7.64 -3.70 13.88
C ASP A 88 -8.60 -4.68 14.58
N GLY A 89 -8.89 -4.42 15.86
CA GLY A 89 -9.78 -5.25 16.68
C GLY A 89 -11.23 -5.32 16.20
N GLN A 90 -11.66 -4.40 15.34
CA GLN A 90 -13.02 -4.36 14.77
C GLN A 90 -13.24 -5.45 13.70
N LEU A 91 -12.16 -5.94 13.09
CA LEU A 91 -12.19 -6.96 12.03
C LEU A 91 -11.79 -8.34 12.56
N PRO A 92 -12.05 -9.44 11.83
CA PRO A 92 -11.56 -10.77 12.17
C PRO A 92 -10.04 -10.78 12.42
N SER A 93 -9.58 -11.62 13.35
CA SER A 93 -8.18 -11.64 13.78
C SER A 93 -7.23 -12.23 12.73
N ILE A 94 -7.67 -13.24 11.97
CA ILE A 94 -6.89 -13.83 10.88
C ILE A 94 -7.40 -13.28 9.55
N VAL A 95 -6.51 -12.65 8.79
CA VAL A 95 -6.78 -12.14 7.44
C VAL A 95 -6.58 -13.25 6.42
N GLY A 96 -5.54 -14.05 6.62
CA GLY A 96 -5.27 -15.24 5.84
C GLY A 96 -4.01 -15.97 6.29
N TYR A 97 -3.75 -17.15 5.75
CA TYR A 97 -2.55 -17.94 6.01
C TYR A 97 -2.26 -18.87 4.83
N SER A 98 -1.00 -19.27 4.71
CA SER A 98 -0.57 -20.34 3.82
C SER A 98 0.12 -21.43 4.64
N ASP A 99 0.01 -22.67 4.21
CA ASP A 99 0.70 -23.84 4.78
C ASP A 99 1.96 -24.23 3.99
N LYS A 100 2.36 -23.42 3.00
CA LYS A 100 3.55 -23.65 2.17
C LYS A 100 4.30 -22.35 1.86
N GLY A 101 5.63 -22.45 1.73
CA GLY A 101 6.48 -21.33 1.33
C GLY A 101 6.76 -20.34 2.46
N HIS A 102 7.07 -19.10 2.09
CA HIS A 102 7.43 -18.03 3.03
C HIS A 102 6.93 -16.70 2.48
N PHE A 103 6.40 -15.86 3.35
CA PHE A 103 6.00 -14.52 2.98
C PHE A 103 7.24 -13.60 2.90
N ASN A 104 7.46 -13.05 1.71
CA ASN A 104 8.39 -11.97 1.47
C ASN A 104 7.69 -10.86 0.68
N LYS A 105 7.56 -9.68 1.29
CA LYS A 105 6.82 -8.54 0.73
C LYS A 105 7.31 -8.13 -0.66
N ASP A 106 8.60 -8.29 -0.94
CA ASP A 106 9.21 -7.88 -2.22
C ASP A 106 8.95 -8.89 -3.35
N SER A 107 8.39 -10.06 -3.03
CA SER A 107 8.23 -11.16 -3.98
C SER A 107 6.91 -11.92 -3.84
N ILE A 108 5.88 -11.34 -3.24
CA ILE A 108 4.54 -11.94 -3.23
C ILE A 108 3.86 -11.81 -4.60
N PRO A 109 2.90 -12.69 -4.94
CA PRO A 109 2.02 -12.48 -6.08
C PRO A 109 1.36 -11.10 -6.00
N THR A 110 1.28 -10.39 -7.12
CA THR A 110 0.62 -9.06 -7.19
C THR A 110 -0.79 -9.12 -6.60
N GLN A 111 -1.56 -10.17 -6.90
CA GLN A 111 -2.92 -10.36 -6.39
C GLN A 111 -3.01 -10.48 -4.88
N LEU A 112 -2.00 -11.06 -4.22
CA LEU A 112 -1.95 -11.10 -2.76
C LEU A 112 -1.59 -9.72 -2.19
N GLY A 113 -0.70 -8.99 -2.86
CA GLY A 113 -0.43 -7.59 -2.52
C GLY A 113 -1.70 -6.74 -2.56
N ASP A 114 -2.44 -6.83 -3.66
CA ASP A 114 -3.68 -6.07 -3.85
C ASP A 114 -4.76 -6.46 -2.83
N PHE A 115 -4.88 -7.75 -2.51
CA PHE A 115 -5.79 -8.23 -1.46
C PHE A 115 -5.47 -7.57 -0.10
N LEU A 116 -4.20 -7.42 0.26
CA LEU A 116 -3.77 -6.78 1.49
C LEU A 116 -4.02 -5.26 1.49
N ASP A 117 -3.93 -4.64 0.32
CA ASP A 117 -4.29 -3.22 0.15
C ASP A 117 -5.81 -3.02 0.30
N ALA A 118 -6.66 -3.88 -0.29
CA ALA A 118 -8.11 -3.85 -0.03
C ALA A 118 -8.47 -4.07 1.43
N TYR A 119 -7.77 -4.98 2.10
CA TYR A 119 -8.00 -5.22 3.51
C TYR A 119 -7.69 -3.95 4.32
N THR A 120 -6.60 -3.25 3.99
CA THR A 120 -6.25 -1.95 4.57
C THR A 120 -7.34 -0.90 4.32
N ASN A 121 -7.84 -0.80 3.09
CA ASN A 121 -8.90 0.16 2.75
C ASN A 121 -10.24 -0.19 3.42
N THR A 122 -10.49 -1.48 3.65
CA THR A 122 -11.67 -1.93 4.41
C THR A 122 -11.58 -1.48 5.87
N ILE A 123 -10.39 -1.50 6.48
CA ILE A 123 -10.18 -0.95 7.83
C ILE A 123 -10.52 0.54 7.85
N GLU A 124 -10.05 1.30 6.86
CA GLU A 124 -10.34 2.74 6.77
C GLU A 124 -11.82 3.04 6.56
N ALA A 125 -12.48 2.29 5.67
CA ALA A 125 -13.92 2.40 5.43
C ALA A 125 -14.73 2.10 6.72
N VAL A 126 -14.33 1.09 7.49
CA VAL A 126 -14.95 0.79 8.81
C VAL A 126 -14.71 1.93 9.80
N LYS A 127 -13.50 2.48 9.87
CA LYS A 127 -13.16 3.63 10.73
C LYS A 127 -13.96 4.88 10.36
N ASN A 128 -14.20 5.09 9.08
CA ASN A 128 -15.02 6.18 8.54
C ASN A 128 -16.52 5.95 8.72
N GLY A 129 -16.93 4.78 9.22
CA GLY A 129 -18.33 4.43 9.46
C GLY A 129 -19.12 4.14 8.19
N GLU A 130 -18.46 3.73 7.10
CA GLU A 130 -19.13 3.36 5.86
C GLU A 130 -20.06 2.18 6.07
N GLU A 131 -21.35 2.40 5.81
CA GLU A 131 -22.44 1.48 6.17
C GLU A 131 -22.20 0.04 5.68
N LYS A 132 -21.81 -0.14 4.41
CA LYS A 132 -21.57 -1.46 3.80
C LYS A 132 -20.31 -2.16 4.34
N ALA A 133 -19.21 -1.42 4.54
CA ALA A 133 -17.99 -1.96 5.14
C ALA A 133 -18.25 -2.46 6.56
N VAL A 134 -18.91 -1.63 7.37
CA VAL A 134 -19.31 -1.96 8.74
C VAL A 134 -20.26 -3.18 8.75
N LYS A 135 -21.24 -3.24 7.85
CA LYS A 135 -22.17 -4.36 7.74
C LYS A 135 -21.46 -5.68 7.40
N ASN A 136 -20.55 -5.67 6.41
CA ASN A 136 -19.80 -6.86 6.01
C ASN A 136 -18.89 -7.38 7.12
N VAL A 137 -18.13 -6.48 7.75
CA VAL A 137 -17.25 -6.85 8.86
C VAL A 137 -18.07 -7.37 10.05
N ASN A 138 -19.18 -6.74 10.39
CA ASN A 138 -20.07 -7.24 11.44
C ASN A 138 -20.66 -8.61 11.11
N ALA A 139 -20.95 -8.90 9.84
CA ALA A 139 -21.43 -10.22 9.41
C ALA A 139 -20.33 -11.28 9.53
N ALA A 140 -19.12 -10.98 9.05
CA ALA A 140 -17.97 -11.87 9.16
C ALA A 140 -17.55 -12.14 10.62
N MET A 141 -17.68 -11.14 11.50
CA MET A 141 -17.42 -11.26 12.94
C MET A 141 -18.42 -12.17 13.67
N LYS A 142 -19.58 -12.48 13.07
CA LYS A 142 -20.55 -13.45 13.61
C LYS A 142 -20.18 -14.90 13.29
N ARG A 143 -19.21 -15.14 12.41
CA ARG A 143 -18.76 -16.51 12.10
C ARG A 143 -18.27 -17.20 13.38
N THR A 144 -18.64 -18.47 13.53
CA THR A 144 -18.15 -19.29 14.65
C THR A 144 -16.98 -20.12 14.14
N ASN A 145 -15.79 -19.94 14.72
CA ASN A 145 -14.62 -20.75 14.33
C ASN A 145 -14.92 -22.25 14.47
N GLY A 146 -14.48 -23.04 13.49
CA GLY A 146 -14.77 -24.47 13.42
C GLY A 146 -16.19 -24.86 13.00
N SER A 147 -17.08 -23.92 12.65
CA SER A 147 -18.47 -24.25 12.29
C SER A 147 -18.71 -24.56 10.81
N PHE A 148 -17.71 -24.34 9.95
CA PHE A 148 -17.85 -24.57 8.51
C PHE A 148 -17.44 -25.98 8.12
N ASN A 149 -18.14 -26.56 7.13
CA ASN A 149 -17.74 -27.81 6.51
C ASN A 149 -16.50 -27.55 5.64
N ALA A 150 -15.33 -27.96 6.13
CA ALA A 150 -14.09 -27.76 5.41
C ALA A 150 -14.07 -28.53 4.08
N VAL A 151 -13.62 -27.86 3.02
CA VAL A 151 -13.38 -28.40 1.68
C VAL A 151 -11.90 -28.22 1.38
N ALA A 152 -11.16 -29.33 1.26
CA ALA A 152 -9.75 -29.30 0.87
C ALA A 152 -9.58 -28.67 -0.53
N PRO A 153 -8.43 -28.06 -0.84
CA PRO A 153 -8.19 -27.41 -2.14
C PRO A 153 -8.46 -28.36 -3.31
N LEU A 154 -9.48 -28.05 -4.10
CA LEU A 154 -9.99 -28.90 -5.18
C LEU A 154 -8.97 -29.01 -6.33
N LEU A 155 -8.19 -27.95 -6.59
CA LEU A 155 -7.14 -27.98 -7.61
C LEU A 155 -5.99 -28.93 -7.24
N GLY A 156 -5.85 -29.32 -5.96
CA GLY A 156 -4.80 -30.22 -5.50
C GLY A 156 -3.41 -29.68 -5.83
N GLY A 157 -2.63 -30.42 -6.62
CA GLY A 157 -1.27 -30.03 -7.01
C GLY A 157 -1.16 -29.11 -8.22
N ILE A 158 -2.27 -28.61 -8.78
CA ILE A 158 -2.26 -27.74 -9.96
C ILE A 158 -1.71 -26.36 -9.55
N GLU A 159 -0.46 -26.10 -9.89
CA GLU A 159 0.30 -24.89 -9.54
C GLU A 159 0.84 -24.23 -10.80
N TRP A 160 -0.05 -23.63 -11.59
CA TRP A 160 0.32 -23.06 -12.90
C TRP A 160 0.73 -21.59 -12.80
N ASN A 161 1.50 -21.13 -13.78
CA ASN A 161 2.06 -19.78 -13.84
C ASN A 161 1.73 -19.13 -15.20
N GLN A 162 2.14 -17.88 -15.39
CA GLN A 162 1.90 -17.10 -16.60
C GLN A 162 3.12 -17.01 -17.54
N GLY A 163 4.31 -17.31 -17.02
CA GLY A 163 5.57 -17.34 -17.78
C GLY A 163 5.83 -18.68 -18.48
N GLU A 164 7.09 -18.95 -18.81
CA GLU A 164 7.51 -20.22 -19.42
C GLU A 164 7.23 -21.40 -18.46
N PRO A 165 6.73 -22.57 -18.95
CA PRO A 165 6.39 -22.91 -20.34
C PRO A 165 4.97 -22.53 -20.76
N PHE A 166 4.16 -21.98 -19.86
CA PHE A 166 2.74 -21.70 -20.06
C PHE A 166 2.48 -20.72 -21.21
N ASN A 167 3.38 -19.76 -21.45
CA ASN A 167 3.24 -18.78 -22.51
C ASN A 167 3.97 -19.15 -23.82
N ASN A 168 4.54 -20.35 -23.97
CA ASN A 168 5.39 -20.70 -25.13
C ASN A 168 4.71 -20.53 -26.49
N LEU A 169 3.37 -20.57 -26.54
CA LEU A 169 2.59 -20.37 -27.77
C LEU A 169 1.86 -19.01 -27.81
N CYS A 170 2.00 -18.17 -26.78
CA CYS A 170 1.54 -16.78 -26.83
C CYS A 170 2.30 -15.99 -27.90
N PRO A 171 1.63 -15.04 -28.59
CA PRO A 171 2.25 -14.29 -29.68
C PRO A 171 3.38 -13.37 -29.17
N LEU A 172 4.27 -13.00 -30.10
CA LEU A 172 5.16 -11.86 -29.90
C LEU A 172 4.34 -10.59 -30.12
N TYR A 173 4.21 -9.73 -29.13
CA TYR A 173 3.27 -8.59 -29.18
C TYR A 173 3.86 -7.30 -29.78
N ASP A 174 5.19 -7.24 -29.91
CA ASP A 174 5.96 -6.15 -30.53
C ASP A 174 6.95 -6.67 -31.59
N GLY A 175 6.83 -7.94 -31.96
CA GLY A 175 7.74 -8.63 -32.88
C GLY A 175 8.98 -9.24 -32.24
N GLU A 176 9.27 -8.95 -30.97
CA GLU A 176 10.46 -9.43 -30.26
C GLU A 176 10.12 -10.16 -28.95
N ASN A 177 9.22 -9.57 -28.14
CA ASN A 177 8.91 -10.01 -26.79
C ASN A 177 7.66 -10.90 -26.76
N ARG A 178 7.77 -12.04 -26.07
CA ARG A 178 6.68 -12.99 -25.90
C ARG A 178 5.72 -12.51 -24.82
N ALA A 179 4.43 -12.46 -25.16
CA ALA A 179 3.40 -12.12 -24.20
C ALA A 179 3.31 -13.16 -23.08
N VAL A 180 2.94 -12.73 -21.87
CA VAL A 180 2.51 -13.66 -20.80
C VAL A 180 1.13 -14.23 -21.10
N THR A 181 0.72 -15.32 -20.45
CA THR A 181 -0.62 -15.90 -20.68
C THR A 181 -1.74 -14.96 -20.25
N GLY A 182 -1.54 -14.21 -19.16
CA GLY A 182 -2.57 -13.42 -18.49
C GLY A 182 -3.26 -14.20 -17.36
N CYS A 183 -3.60 -13.51 -16.28
CA CYS A 183 -4.20 -14.10 -15.07
C CYS A 183 -5.57 -14.75 -15.36
N VAL A 184 -6.40 -14.11 -16.22
CA VAL A 184 -7.72 -14.64 -16.60
C VAL A 184 -7.62 -15.99 -17.32
N ALA A 185 -6.71 -16.08 -18.30
CA ALA A 185 -6.47 -17.33 -19.03
C ALA A 185 -5.91 -18.41 -18.11
N THR A 186 -5.03 -18.03 -17.18
CA THR A 186 -4.40 -18.96 -16.22
C THR A 186 -5.44 -19.54 -15.26
N ALA A 187 -6.27 -18.69 -14.63
CA ALA A 187 -7.35 -19.15 -13.74
C ALA A 187 -8.33 -20.08 -14.47
N MET A 188 -8.76 -19.69 -15.68
CA MET A 188 -9.62 -20.54 -16.51
C MET A 188 -8.97 -21.89 -16.84
N ALA A 189 -7.70 -21.90 -17.25
CA ALA A 189 -6.98 -23.11 -17.62
C ALA A 189 -6.78 -24.06 -16.43
N GLN A 190 -6.53 -23.55 -15.23
CA GLN A 190 -6.42 -24.36 -14.01
C GLN A 190 -7.73 -25.09 -13.69
N ILE A 191 -8.87 -24.39 -13.77
CA ILE A 191 -10.20 -25.00 -13.58
C ILE A 191 -10.48 -26.05 -14.67
N MET A 192 -10.12 -25.76 -15.93
CA MET A 192 -10.27 -26.74 -17.01
C MET A 192 -9.41 -27.98 -16.80
N ARG A 193 -8.21 -27.83 -16.23
CA ARG A 193 -7.31 -28.94 -15.89
C ARG A 193 -7.82 -29.77 -14.73
N TYR A 194 -8.51 -29.17 -13.76
CA TYR A 194 -9.19 -29.88 -12.69
C TYR A 194 -10.23 -30.85 -13.27
N TRP A 195 -11.09 -30.36 -14.17
CA TRP A 195 -12.08 -31.19 -14.85
C TRP A 195 -11.52 -32.11 -15.93
N LYS A 196 -10.29 -31.85 -16.41
CA LYS A 196 -9.71 -32.44 -17.62
C LYS A 196 -10.70 -32.36 -18.80
N TRP A 197 -11.28 -31.18 -18.99
CA TRP A 197 -12.36 -30.94 -19.95
C TRP A 197 -12.17 -29.63 -20.74
N PRO A 198 -12.49 -29.62 -22.05
CA PRO A 198 -13.10 -30.69 -22.84
C PRO A 198 -12.09 -31.63 -23.50
N LYS A 199 -12.55 -32.77 -24.03
CA LYS A 199 -11.71 -33.60 -24.91
C LYS A 199 -11.44 -32.92 -26.25
N THR A 200 -12.45 -32.28 -26.81
CA THR A 200 -12.39 -31.48 -28.05
C THR A 200 -13.22 -30.22 -27.90
N LEU A 201 -12.89 -29.17 -28.63
CA LEU A 201 -13.68 -27.94 -28.61
C LEU A 201 -15.11 -28.19 -29.14
N LYS A 202 -16.11 -27.58 -28.47
CA LYS A 202 -17.51 -27.53 -28.94
C LYS A 202 -17.62 -26.78 -30.26
N LYS A 203 -16.85 -25.69 -30.37
CA LYS A 203 -16.82 -24.77 -31.49
C LYS A 203 -15.40 -24.24 -31.67
N GLY A 204 -14.99 -24.04 -32.92
CA GLY A 204 -13.69 -23.42 -33.19
C GLY A 204 -13.59 -22.00 -32.63
N ILE A 205 -12.41 -21.64 -32.16
CA ILE A 205 -12.10 -20.30 -31.64
C ILE A 205 -11.63 -19.44 -32.82
N PRO A 206 -12.26 -18.28 -33.08
CA PRO A 206 -11.86 -17.40 -34.18
C PRO A 206 -10.43 -16.88 -34.06
N ALA A 207 -9.82 -16.54 -35.18
CA ALA A 207 -8.52 -15.86 -35.20
C ALA A 207 -8.61 -14.47 -34.56
N ILE A 208 -7.54 -14.04 -33.91
CA ILE A 208 -7.37 -12.67 -33.40
C ILE A 208 -6.37 -11.97 -34.30
N ASN A 209 -6.78 -10.87 -34.92
CA ASN A 209 -5.89 -10.00 -35.70
C ASN A 209 -5.85 -8.63 -35.03
N ARG A 210 -4.67 -8.20 -34.62
CA ARG A 210 -4.37 -6.87 -34.08
C ARG A 210 -3.24 -6.24 -34.91
N ASP A 211 -3.04 -4.95 -34.77
CA ASP A 211 -2.03 -4.22 -35.58
C ASP A 211 -0.59 -4.75 -35.36
N ASN A 212 -0.29 -5.27 -34.17
CA ASN A 212 1.06 -5.69 -33.79
C ASN A 212 1.27 -7.21 -33.67
N TYR A 213 0.20 -8.02 -33.66
CA TYR A 213 0.28 -9.48 -33.59
C TYR A 213 -0.98 -10.17 -34.14
N SER A 214 -0.85 -11.47 -34.43
CA SER A 214 -1.98 -12.31 -34.79
C SER A 214 -1.94 -13.64 -34.03
N VAL A 215 -3.12 -14.21 -33.77
CA VAL A 215 -3.31 -15.56 -33.26
C VAL A 215 -4.22 -16.29 -34.24
N ASP A 216 -3.76 -17.42 -34.76
CA ASP A 216 -4.51 -18.22 -35.72
C ASP A 216 -5.81 -18.77 -35.12
N SER A 217 -6.79 -19.05 -35.99
CA SER A 217 -8.03 -19.70 -35.57
C SER A 217 -7.77 -21.13 -35.10
N ILE A 218 -8.42 -21.54 -34.01
CA ILE A 218 -8.31 -22.89 -33.46
C ILE A 218 -9.50 -23.74 -33.94
N PRO A 219 -9.26 -24.87 -34.63
CA PRO A 219 -10.34 -25.67 -35.19
C PRO A 219 -11.09 -26.47 -34.12
N PRO A 220 -12.40 -26.73 -34.30
CA PRO A 220 -13.17 -27.56 -33.36
C PRO A 220 -12.63 -28.99 -33.22
N SER A 221 -11.85 -29.46 -34.20
CA SER A 221 -11.18 -30.77 -34.16
C SER A 221 -9.96 -30.85 -33.23
N TYR A 222 -9.54 -29.74 -32.60
CA TYR A 222 -8.42 -29.75 -31.67
C TYR A 222 -8.70 -30.68 -30.48
N GLN A 223 -7.75 -31.54 -30.13
CA GLN A 223 -7.87 -32.49 -29.03
C GLN A 223 -6.89 -32.16 -27.89
N TYR A 224 -7.41 -31.97 -26.68
CA TYR A 224 -6.59 -31.68 -25.52
C TYR A 224 -5.93 -32.95 -24.96
N GLN A 225 -4.62 -32.90 -24.78
CA GLN A 225 -3.82 -33.99 -24.22
C GLN A 225 -3.69 -33.82 -22.70
N TRP A 226 -4.80 -33.98 -21.96
CA TRP A 226 -4.85 -33.72 -20.52
C TRP A 226 -3.82 -34.49 -19.70
N ASP A 227 -3.49 -35.72 -20.09
CA ASP A 227 -2.47 -36.54 -19.42
C ASP A 227 -1.03 -36.03 -19.66
N SER A 228 -0.83 -35.17 -20.67
CA SER A 228 0.42 -34.46 -20.91
C SER A 228 0.49 -33.10 -20.20
N MET A 229 -0.57 -32.67 -19.53
CA MET A 229 -0.59 -31.43 -18.75
C MET A 229 -0.32 -31.74 -17.28
N LEU A 230 0.91 -31.48 -16.86
CA LEU A 230 1.36 -31.72 -15.48
C LEU A 230 0.63 -30.81 -14.49
N GLU A 231 0.56 -31.25 -13.24
CA GLU A 231 -0.02 -30.44 -12.17
C GLU A 231 0.94 -29.29 -11.79
N SER A 232 2.25 -29.55 -11.76
CA SER A 232 3.28 -28.53 -11.56
C SER A 232 4.41 -28.65 -12.59
N TYR A 233 4.99 -27.51 -12.99
CA TYR A 233 6.09 -27.39 -13.94
C TYR A 233 7.39 -26.88 -13.30
N ASN A 234 7.47 -26.89 -11.96
CA ASN A 234 8.66 -26.49 -11.20
C ASN A 234 9.84 -27.50 -11.30
N GLY A 235 9.64 -28.64 -11.97
CA GLY A 235 10.64 -29.68 -12.22
C GLY A 235 10.87 -29.94 -13.71
N ASN A 236 11.47 -31.10 -14.04
CA ASN A 236 11.72 -31.47 -15.44
C ASN A 236 10.42 -31.82 -16.17
N TYR A 237 10.24 -31.26 -17.37
CA TYR A 237 9.15 -31.58 -18.29
C TYR A 237 9.67 -31.72 -19.72
N THR A 238 8.89 -32.40 -20.57
CA THR A 238 9.20 -32.58 -22.00
C THR A 238 8.58 -31.46 -22.85
N ASP A 239 9.10 -31.25 -24.06
CA ASP A 239 8.53 -30.30 -25.03
C ASP A 239 7.05 -30.59 -25.33
N ALA A 240 6.65 -31.86 -25.34
CA ALA A 240 5.26 -32.25 -25.54
C ALA A 240 4.36 -31.80 -24.38
N GLN A 241 4.85 -31.91 -23.14
CA GLN A 241 4.14 -31.45 -21.94
C GLN A 241 4.08 -29.92 -21.88
N ALA A 242 5.17 -29.23 -22.25
CA ALA A 242 5.20 -27.77 -22.37
C ALA A 242 4.22 -27.29 -23.45
N THR A 243 4.23 -27.91 -24.63
CA THR A 243 3.33 -27.59 -25.74
C THR A 243 1.86 -27.83 -25.34
N ALA A 244 1.58 -28.93 -24.63
CA ALA A 244 0.21 -29.25 -24.20
C ALA A 244 -0.38 -28.14 -23.30
N VAL A 245 0.35 -27.72 -22.26
CA VAL A 245 -0.14 -26.65 -21.37
C VAL A 245 -0.16 -25.29 -22.07
N ALA A 246 0.86 -24.97 -22.87
CA ALA A 246 0.91 -23.72 -23.62
C ALA A 246 -0.25 -23.60 -24.63
N SER A 247 -0.67 -24.71 -25.23
CA SER A 247 -1.83 -24.72 -26.13
C SER A 247 -3.11 -24.40 -25.38
N LEU A 248 -3.32 -25.02 -24.20
CA LEU A 248 -4.49 -24.71 -23.38
C LEU A 248 -4.51 -23.24 -22.95
N MET A 249 -3.37 -22.70 -22.51
CA MET A 249 -3.24 -21.30 -22.10
C MET A 249 -3.54 -20.33 -23.25
N LEU A 250 -2.98 -20.59 -24.44
CA LEU A 250 -3.28 -19.80 -25.64
C LEU A 250 -4.77 -19.88 -25.99
N HIS A 251 -5.37 -21.07 -25.96
CA HIS A 251 -6.78 -21.25 -26.32
C HIS A 251 -7.71 -20.57 -25.31
N ALA A 252 -7.36 -20.65 -24.02
CA ALA A 252 -8.08 -19.96 -22.96
C ALA A 252 -8.07 -18.45 -23.21
N GLY A 253 -6.90 -17.84 -23.41
CA GLY A 253 -6.80 -16.41 -23.75
C GLY A 253 -7.47 -16.03 -25.07
N ALA A 254 -7.31 -16.86 -26.11
CA ALA A 254 -7.90 -16.58 -27.42
C ALA A 254 -9.45 -16.60 -27.39
N SER A 255 -10.03 -17.49 -26.58
CA SER A 255 -11.49 -17.62 -26.46
C SER A 255 -12.19 -16.38 -25.89
N ILE A 256 -11.46 -15.60 -25.07
CA ILE A 256 -11.89 -14.32 -24.48
C ILE A 256 -11.25 -13.10 -25.17
N ARG A 257 -10.65 -13.30 -26.35
CA ARG A 257 -10.03 -12.22 -27.15
C ARG A 257 -8.96 -11.41 -26.40
N MET A 258 -8.18 -12.09 -25.57
CA MET A 258 -7.08 -11.55 -24.76
C MET A 258 -6.24 -10.51 -25.52
N TRP A 259 -5.94 -9.40 -24.86
CA TRP A 259 -4.94 -8.44 -25.31
C TRP A 259 -3.56 -8.91 -24.84
N TYR A 260 -2.85 -9.65 -25.68
CA TYR A 260 -1.51 -10.15 -25.39
C TYR A 260 -0.48 -9.03 -25.31
N GLY A 261 0.33 -9.04 -24.26
CA GLY A 261 1.39 -8.05 -23.99
C GLY A 261 2.35 -8.49 -22.88
N GLY A 262 3.25 -7.60 -22.46
CA GLY A 262 4.08 -7.81 -21.26
C GLY A 262 3.24 -7.97 -19.98
N MET A 263 2.03 -7.42 -19.99
CA MET A 263 0.95 -7.69 -19.04
C MET A 263 -0.31 -7.97 -19.86
N SER A 264 -0.59 -9.24 -20.15
CA SER A 264 -1.75 -9.61 -20.97
C SER A 264 -3.06 -9.36 -20.23
N THR A 265 -4.01 -8.66 -20.87
CA THR A 265 -5.28 -8.24 -20.24
C THR A 265 -6.51 -8.85 -20.91
N GLY A 266 -7.49 -9.27 -20.11
CA GLY A 266 -8.75 -9.85 -20.55
C GLY A 266 -9.88 -9.49 -19.58
N PHE A 267 -11.13 -9.63 -20.03
CA PHE A 267 -12.31 -9.32 -19.21
C PHE A 267 -12.92 -10.60 -18.62
N SER A 268 -13.35 -10.53 -17.37
CA SER A 268 -13.93 -11.68 -16.65
C SER A 268 -15.32 -12.06 -17.12
N ASP A 269 -16.11 -11.09 -17.59
CA ASP A 269 -17.46 -11.30 -18.13
C ASP A 269 -17.45 -12.14 -19.42
N ASP A 270 -16.32 -12.20 -20.13
CA ASP A 270 -16.11 -13.09 -21.29
C ASP A 270 -15.86 -14.57 -20.91
N VAL A 271 -15.50 -14.87 -19.66
CA VAL A 271 -15.09 -16.23 -19.21
C VAL A 271 -16.26 -17.22 -19.27
N ALA A 272 -17.39 -16.90 -18.65
CA ALA A 272 -18.58 -17.76 -18.66
C ALA A 272 -19.09 -18.04 -20.10
N PRO A 273 -19.29 -17.02 -20.96
CA PRO A 273 -19.61 -17.23 -22.38
C PRO A 273 -18.59 -18.11 -23.10
N ALA A 274 -17.29 -17.95 -22.85
CA ALA A 274 -16.25 -18.74 -23.50
C ALA A 274 -16.28 -20.22 -23.07
N MET A 275 -16.41 -20.49 -21.77
CA MET A 275 -16.58 -21.84 -21.19
C MET A 275 -17.75 -22.58 -21.83
N ILE A 276 -18.90 -21.92 -21.96
CA ILE A 276 -20.11 -22.51 -22.56
C ILE A 276 -19.94 -22.72 -24.07
N LYS A 277 -19.48 -21.68 -24.78
CA LYS A 277 -19.52 -21.60 -26.25
C LYS A 277 -18.44 -22.46 -26.92
N TYR A 278 -17.23 -22.44 -26.39
CA TYR A 278 -16.07 -23.08 -27.03
C TYR A 278 -15.67 -24.37 -26.31
N PHE A 279 -15.80 -24.42 -24.98
CA PHE A 279 -15.25 -25.50 -24.16
C PHE A 279 -16.29 -26.51 -23.66
N ASP A 280 -17.56 -26.39 -24.05
CA ASP A 280 -18.65 -27.30 -23.69
C ASP A 280 -18.88 -27.48 -22.18
N TYR A 281 -18.84 -26.38 -21.44
CA TYR A 281 -19.35 -26.36 -20.06
C TYR A 281 -20.87 -26.17 -20.06
N ASP A 282 -21.53 -26.65 -19.00
CA ASP A 282 -22.98 -26.69 -18.88
C ASP A 282 -23.57 -25.28 -18.76
N SER A 283 -24.31 -24.86 -19.80
CA SER A 283 -24.94 -23.55 -19.85
C SER A 283 -26.06 -23.33 -18.83
N THR A 284 -26.56 -24.40 -18.19
CA THR A 284 -27.59 -24.30 -17.15
C THR A 284 -26.99 -24.02 -15.77
N CYS A 285 -25.69 -24.26 -15.60
CA CYS A 285 -24.98 -24.05 -14.34
C CYS A 285 -24.04 -22.84 -14.38
N VAL A 286 -23.28 -22.67 -15.48
CA VAL A 286 -22.25 -21.63 -15.57
C VAL A 286 -22.86 -20.24 -15.53
N GLN A 287 -22.50 -19.44 -14.52
CA GLN A 287 -22.99 -18.07 -14.34
C GLN A 287 -21.86 -17.13 -13.94
N TYR A 288 -21.91 -15.90 -14.47
CA TYR A 288 -21.04 -14.79 -14.07
C TYR A 288 -21.80 -13.90 -13.10
N LEU A 289 -21.23 -13.65 -11.92
CA LEU A 289 -21.83 -12.82 -10.87
C LEU A 289 -20.85 -11.74 -10.40
N LYS A 290 -21.39 -10.60 -9.98
CA LYS A 290 -20.60 -9.51 -9.37
C LYS A 290 -20.93 -9.38 -7.90
N ARG A 291 -19.90 -9.27 -7.06
CA ARG A 291 -19.98 -9.16 -5.61
C ARG A 291 -20.87 -8.02 -5.14
N GLU A 292 -20.88 -6.89 -5.85
CA GLU A 292 -21.66 -5.69 -5.48
C GLU A 292 -23.18 -5.93 -5.44
N TYR A 293 -23.69 -6.99 -6.08
CA TYR A 293 -25.12 -7.33 -6.13
C TYR A 293 -25.62 -8.13 -4.92
N PHE A 294 -24.71 -8.62 -4.08
CA PHE A 294 -25.06 -9.56 -3.02
C PHE A 294 -24.80 -8.95 -1.65
N GLU A 295 -25.70 -9.24 -0.72
CA GLU A 295 -25.37 -9.09 0.70
C GLU A 295 -24.31 -10.11 1.11
N TRP A 296 -23.61 -9.82 2.21
CA TRP A 296 -22.51 -10.70 2.66
C TRP A 296 -22.96 -12.16 2.84
N GLU A 297 -24.15 -12.39 3.42
CA GLU A 297 -24.66 -13.73 3.70
C GLU A 297 -24.94 -14.51 2.41
N ASP A 298 -25.58 -13.88 1.41
CA ASP A 298 -25.89 -14.51 0.12
C ASP A 298 -24.61 -14.86 -0.64
N TRP A 299 -23.66 -13.91 -0.70
CA TRP A 299 -22.37 -14.15 -1.34
C TRP A 299 -21.63 -15.32 -0.71
N ASN A 300 -21.53 -15.31 0.63
CA ASN A 300 -20.85 -16.37 1.38
C ASN A 300 -21.54 -17.73 1.22
N ASN A 301 -22.86 -17.76 1.04
CA ASN A 301 -23.61 -19.00 0.78
C ASN A 301 -23.37 -19.55 -0.63
N ILE A 302 -23.26 -18.68 -1.64
CA ILE A 302 -22.94 -19.09 -3.03
C ILE A 302 -21.57 -19.78 -3.07
N LEU A 303 -20.55 -19.14 -2.50
CA LEU A 303 -19.18 -19.68 -2.47
C LEU A 303 -19.14 -21.06 -1.80
N GLN A 304 -19.80 -21.20 -0.66
CA GLN A 304 -19.86 -22.48 0.06
C GLN A 304 -20.58 -23.56 -0.73
N LYS A 305 -21.68 -23.25 -1.41
CA LYS A 305 -22.43 -24.25 -2.20
C LYS A 305 -21.60 -24.80 -3.37
N GLU A 306 -20.85 -23.93 -4.05
CA GLU A 306 -19.93 -24.34 -5.13
C GLU A 306 -18.85 -25.28 -4.62
N LEU A 307 -18.14 -24.88 -3.54
CA LEU A 307 -17.07 -25.70 -2.97
C LEU A 307 -17.57 -27.03 -2.41
N ASN A 308 -18.70 -27.04 -1.70
CA ASN A 308 -19.32 -28.28 -1.22
C ASN A 308 -19.76 -29.21 -2.36
N ALA A 309 -20.07 -28.66 -3.54
CA ALA A 309 -20.37 -29.42 -4.74
C ALA A 309 -19.11 -29.82 -5.53
N GLY A 310 -17.91 -29.56 -5.01
CA GLY A 310 -16.64 -29.90 -5.67
C GLY A 310 -16.37 -29.04 -6.92
N ARG A 311 -16.85 -27.80 -6.94
CA ARG A 311 -16.69 -26.87 -8.06
C ARG A 311 -15.71 -25.75 -7.70
N PRO A 312 -14.48 -25.72 -8.26
CA PRO A 312 -13.59 -24.58 -8.11
C PRO A 312 -14.14 -23.39 -8.92
N MET A 313 -14.02 -22.20 -8.35
CA MET A 313 -14.60 -20.98 -8.91
C MET A 313 -13.50 -20.08 -9.47
N TYR A 314 -13.73 -19.53 -10.66
CA TYR A 314 -12.96 -18.40 -11.15
C TYR A 314 -13.35 -17.18 -10.32
N TYR A 315 -12.38 -16.44 -9.82
CA TYR A 315 -12.62 -15.22 -9.06
C TYR A 315 -11.69 -14.12 -9.56
N SER A 316 -12.15 -12.88 -9.57
CA SER A 316 -11.31 -11.72 -9.90
C SER A 316 -11.69 -10.48 -9.11
N GLY A 317 -10.76 -9.55 -9.00
CA GLY A 317 -10.95 -8.20 -8.44
C GLY A 317 -9.97 -7.22 -9.07
N PHE A 318 -10.14 -5.92 -8.85
CA PHE A 318 -9.30 -4.89 -9.46
C PHE A 318 -8.33 -4.30 -8.45
N ALA A 319 -7.04 -4.22 -8.79
CA ALA A 319 -6.12 -3.37 -8.04
C ALA A 319 -6.43 -1.92 -8.37
N ALA A 320 -6.48 -1.09 -7.35
CA ALA A 320 -6.71 0.32 -7.52
C ALA A 320 -5.38 0.97 -7.95
N GLY A 321 -5.38 1.75 -9.04
CA GLY A 321 -4.18 2.46 -9.52
C GLY A 321 -3.78 2.15 -10.94
N TYR A 322 -4.27 1.04 -11.49
CA TYR A 322 -3.75 0.51 -12.75
C TYR A 322 -4.83 0.16 -13.78
N GLY A 323 -6.11 0.09 -13.40
CA GLY A 323 -7.17 -0.31 -14.33
C GLY A 323 -7.02 -1.73 -14.90
N ILE A 324 -6.21 -2.59 -14.26
CA ILE A 324 -5.96 -3.97 -14.68
C ILE A 324 -6.60 -4.91 -13.64
N GLY A 325 -7.60 -5.69 -14.07
CA GLY A 325 -8.22 -6.72 -13.26
C GLY A 325 -7.28 -7.91 -13.03
N HIS A 326 -7.37 -8.52 -11.86
CA HIS A 326 -6.58 -9.67 -11.44
C HIS A 326 -7.49 -10.87 -11.16
N ALA A 327 -7.23 -11.99 -11.84
CA ALA A 327 -7.96 -13.24 -11.68
C ALA A 327 -7.15 -14.32 -10.96
N PHE A 328 -7.85 -15.16 -10.21
CA PHE A 328 -7.35 -16.29 -9.43
C PHE A 328 -8.45 -17.35 -9.29
N VAL A 329 -8.14 -18.48 -8.64
CA VAL A 329 -9.11 -19.56 -8.41
C VAL A 329 -9.39 -19.68 -6.92
N CYS A 330 -10.68 -19.68 -6.55
CA CYS A 330 -11.13 -20.05 -5.22
C CYS A 330 -11.58 -21.51 -5.25
N ASP A 331 -10.86 -22.38 -4.55
CA ASP A 331 -11.00 -23.83 -4.69
C ASP A 331 -11.03 -24.60 -3.36
N GLY A 332 -11.16 -23.93 -2.22
CA GLY A 332 -11.27 -24.60 -0.93
C GLY A 332 -11.83 -23.71 0.17
N LEU A 333 -12.14 -24.32 1.31
CA LEU A 333 -12.74 -23.68 2.48
C LEU A 333 -12.21 -24.35 3.74
N ASP A 334 -11.69 -23.59 4.70
CA ASP A 334 -11.34 -24.15 6.00
C ASP A 334 -12.51 -24.14 6.98
N SER A 335 -12.32 -24.76 8.15
CA SER A 335 -13.37 -24.86 9.16
C SER A 335 -13.71 -23.52 9.83
N ASP A 336 -12.89 -22.49 9.64
CA ASP A 336 -13.07 -21.15 10.22
C ASP A 336 -13.76 -20.18 9.24
N GLY A 337 -14.01 -20.62 7.99
CA GLY A 337 -14.68 -19.82 6.98
C GLY A 337 -13.73 -18.97 6.13
N LEU A 338 -12.45 -19.35 6.04
CA LEU A 338 -11.47 -18.78 5.12
C LEU A 338 -11.40 -19.61 3.83
N TYR A 339 -11.24 -18.92 2.70
CA TYR A 339 -11.30 -19.53 1.38
C TYR A 339 -9.91 -19.79 0.83
N HIS A 340 -9.64 -21.00 0.35
CA HIS A 340 -8.38 -21.32 -0.31
C HIS A 340 -8.32 -20.66 -1.68
N ILE A 341 -7.24 -19.92 -1.92
CA ILE A 341 -6.98 -19.18 -3.14
C ILE A 341 -5.71 -19.70 -3.79
N ASN A 342 -5.82 -20.08 -5.06
CA ASN A 342 -4.69 -20.29 -5.96
C ASN A 342 -4.50 -19.03 -6.83
N TRP A 343 -3.37 -18.35 -6.66
CA TRP A 343 -3.11 -17.05 -7.28
C TRP A 343 -2.68 -17.13 -8.76
N GLY A 344 -2.38 -18.33 -9.27
CA GLY A 344 -1.84 -18.52 -10.62
C GLY A 344 -0.36 -18.12 -10.77
N TRP A 345 0.42 -18.25 -9.69
CA TRP A 345 1.85 -17.91 -9.63
C TRP A 345 2.74 -19.09 -9.25
N GLY A 346 2.43 -20.28 -9.78
CA GLY A 346 3.26 -21.47 -9.57
C GLY A 346 3.27 -21.99 -8.14
N GLY A 347 2.16 -21.83 -7.41
CA GLY A 347 2.02 -22.26 -6.02
C GLY A 347 2.41 -21.22 -4.98
N MET A 348 3.02 -20.11 -5.42
CA MET A 348 3.52 -19.07 -4.53
C MET A 348 2.38 -18.41 -3.76
N SER A 349 2.46 -18.49 -2.43
CA SER A 349 1.51 -17.89 -1.47
C SER A 349 0.06 -18.36 -1.58
N ASP A 350 -0.23 -19.45 -2.30
CA ASP A 350 -1.56 -20.07 -2.26
C ASP A 350 -1.89 -20.43 -0.81
N GLY A 351 -3.13 -20.23 -0.40
CA GLY A 351 -3.51 -20.36 1.01
C GLY A 351 -4.94 -19.91 1.26
N TYR A 352 -5.32 -19.84 2.52
CA TYR A 352 -6.67 -19.52 2.96
C TYR A 352 -6.79 -18.05 3.35
N PHE A 353 -7.69 -17.30 2.73
CA PHE A 353 -7.87 -15.87 2.90
C PHE A 353 -9.35 -15.49 3.08
N ASP A 354 -9.61 -14.40 3.81
CA ASP A 354 -10.96 -13.87 3.99
C ASP A 354 -11.33 -12.90 2.87
N ILE A 355 -11.77 -13.44 1.73
CA ILE A 355 -12.22 -12.63 0.60
C ILE A 355 -13.60 -11.97 0.82
N THR A 356 -14.30 -12.30 1.91
CA THR A 356 -15.70 -11.87 2.12
C THR A 356 -15.85 -10.54 2.85
N ILE A 357 -14.86 -10.15 3.64
CA ILE A 357 -14.88 -8.92 4.46
C ILE A 357 -14.62 -7.65 3.67
N LEU A 358 -14.09 -7.78 2.45
CA LEU A 358 -13.70 -6.65 1.62
C LEU A 358 -14.94 -5.80 1.25
N ASN A 359 -14.85 -4.47 1.38
CA ASN A 359 -15.97 -3.52 1.14
C ASN A 359 -16.37 -3.39 -0.35
N PRO A 360 -17.46 -4.00 -0.85
CA PRO A 360 -17.77 -4.08 -2.28
C PRO A 360 -18.29 -2.78 -2.91
N SER A 361 -18.19 -1.64 -2.20
CA SER A 361 -18.91 -0.41 -2.53
C SER A 361 -18.09 0.86 -2.50
N SER A 362 -16.76 0.77 -2.49
CA SER A 362 -15.89 1.94 -2.66
C SER A 362 -15.90 2.46 -4.11
N ARG A 363 -17.09 2.83 -4.60
CA ARG A 363 -17.22 3.94 -5.54
C ARG A 363 -17.11 5.20 -4.69
N GLY A 364 -15.92 5.81 -4.69
CA GLY A 364 -15.75 7.18 -4.23
C GLY A 364 -16.85 8.03 -4.85
N TYR A 365 -17.64 8.68 -3.99
CA TYR A 365 -18.76 9.49 -4.42
C TYR A 365 -18.23 10.79 -5.06
N GLY A 366 -17.78 10.71 -6.30
CA GLY A 366 -17.57 11.86 -7.17
C GLY A 366 -16.40 11.66 -8.10
N ALA A 367 -16.44 12.30 -9.27
CA ALA A 367 -15.46 12.13 -10.33
C ALA A 367 -14.05 12.56 -9.89
N VAL A 368 -13.32 11.64 -9.25
CA VAL A 368 -11.86 11.60 -9.18
C VAL A 368 -11.48 10.12 -9.09
N GLU A 369 -10.57 9.69 -9.96
CA GLU A 369 -9.80 8.46 -9.82
C GLU A 369 -8.96 8.47 -8.52
N THR A 370 -9.59 8.30 -7.35
CA THR A 370 -8.88 7.78 -6.18
C THR A 370 -8.98 6.27 -6.25
N ASP A 371 -8.05 5.77 -7.05
CA ASP A 371 -7.56 4.41 -7.17
C ASP A 371 -7.12 3.82 -5.81
N GLU A 372 -8.04 3.67 -4.85
CA GLU A 372 -7.77 2.94 -3.60
C GLU A 372 -8.96 2.03 -3.21
N GLY A 373 -8.87 0.75 -3.58
CA GLY A 373 -9.77 -0.33 -3.12
C GLY A 373 -9.80 -1.57 -4.03
N TYR A 374 -9.25 -2.72 -3.59
CA TYR A 374 -9.36 -4.04 -4.26
C TYR A 374 -10.76 -4.71 -4.14
N ASN A 375 -11.78 -3.90 -3.95
CA ASN A 375 -13.16 -4.34 -3.73
C ASN A 375 -14.17 -3.67 -4.66
N ASN A 376 -13.70 -2.84 -5.60
CA ASN A 376 -14.47 -2.53 -6.81
C ASN A 376 -14.52 -3.75 -7.73
N ASP A 377 -15.71 -4.03 -8.27
CA ASP A 377 -15.94 -5.03 -9.33
C ASP A 377 -15.33 -6.42 -9.04
N ASN A 378 -15.40 -6.89 -7.79
CA ASN A 378 -15.15 -8.31 -7.49
C ASN A 378 -16.15 -9.17 -8.27
N GLU A 379 -15.65 -10.12 -9.03
CA GLU A 379 -16.39 -10.91 -10.01
C GLU A 379 -16.08 -12.38 -9.81
N ILE A 380 -17.07 -13.23 -10.10
CA ILE A 380 -16.93 -14.67 -10.00
C ILE A 380 -17.59 -15.34 -11.19
N VAL A 381 -17.05 -16.48 -11.61
CA VAL A 381 -17.78 -17.44 -12.44
C VAL A 381 -18.00 -18.70 -11.62
N ILE A 382 -19.28 -18.99 -11.37
CA ILE A 382 -19.75 -20.17 -10.62
C ILE A 382 -20.31 -21.21 -11.58
N GLY A 383 -20.59 -22.41 -11.06
CA GLY A 383 -21.26 -23.47 -11.81
C GLY A 383 -20.41 -24.04 -12.95
N ILE A 384 -19.08 -23.91 -12.85
CA ILE A 384 -18.16 -24.40 -13.86
C ILE A 384 -18.11 -25.93 -13.79
N VAL A 385 -19.00 -26.58 -14.53
CA VAL A 385 -19.09 -28.05 -14.67
C VAL A 385 -19.13 -28.47 -16.14
N PRO A 386 -18.49 -29.59 -16.51
CA PRO A 386 -18.58 -30.16 -17.84
C PRO A 386 -20.03 -30.47 -18.25
N ASN A 387 -20.37 -30.25 -19.52
CA ASN A 387 -21.60 -30.76 -20.11
C ASN A 387 -21.44 -32.27 -20.41
N ASP A 388 -21.37 -33.09 -19.36
CA ASP A 388 -21.12 -34.54 -19.42
C ASP A 388 -22.41 -35.38 -19.54
N GLY A 389 -23.57 -34.72 -19.65
CA GLY A 389 -24.89 -35.34 -19.71
C GLY A 389 -25.47 -35.75 -18.36
N GLN A 390 -24.79 -35.42 -17.25
CA GLN A 390 -25.38 -35.50 -15.91
C GLN A 390 -26.22 -34.24 -15.62
N ASN A 391 -27.23 -34.39 -14.76
CA ASN A 391 -28.03 -33.25 -14.32
C ASN A 391 -27.31 -32.57 -13.14
N HIS A 392 -26.62 -31.47 -13.42
CA HIS A 392 -25.98 -30.64 -12.40
C HIS A 392 -26.96 -29.57 -11.93
N GLU A 393 -27.06 -29.35 -10.63
CA GLU A 393 -27.89 -28.28 -10.08
C GLU A 393 -27.09 -26.98 -9.95
N SER A 394 -27.69 -25.85 -10.32
CA SER A 394 -27.08 -24.55 -10.09
C SER A 394 -26.96 -24.27 -8.59
N SER A 395 -25.83 -23.69 -8.15
CA SER A 395 -25.66 -23.25 -6.76
C SER A 395 -26.43 -21.97 -6.44
N PHE A 396 -26.82 -21.23 -7.48
CA PHE A 396 -27.56 -19.99 -7.41
C PHE A 396 -28.62 -19.94 -8.52
N GLU A 397 -29.85 -19.63 -8.14
CA GLU A 397 -30.89 -19.23 -9.07
C GLU A 397 -31.29 -17.82 -8.69
N TYR A 398 -31.37 -16.93 -9.67
CA TYR A 398 -32.05 -15.66 -9.45
C TYR A 398 -33.47 -15.98 -8.98
N ASP A 399 -33.97 -15.33 -7.94
CA ASP A 399 -35.35 -15.44 -7.45
C ASP A 399 -36.17 -14.18 -7.74
N HIS A 400 -35.51 -13.11 -8.21
CA HIS A 400 -36.04 -11.79 -8.54
C HIS A 400 -35.59 -11.27 -9.92
N CYS A 401 -36.32 -10.33 -10.53
CA CYS A 401 -35.91 -9.73 -11.80
C CYS A 401 -34.66 -8.83 -11.65
N LEU A 402 -33.84 -8.77 -12.71
CA LEU A 402 -32.66 -7.91 -12.75
C LEU A 402 -33.03 -6.53 -13.29
N LEU A 403 -32.80 -5.51 -12.49
CA LEU A 403 -32.76 -4.10 -12.86
C LEU A 403 -31.40 -3.76 -13.48
N GLU A 404 -31.28 -3.87 -14.80
CA GLU A 404 -30.05 -3.50 -15.46
C GLU A 404 -30.07 -1.98 -15.73
N ALA A 405 -29.15 -1.23 -15.10
CA ALA A 405 -29.19 0.23 -15.06
C ALA A 405 -28.89 0.91 -16.42
N GLY A 406 -29.82 0.80 -17.36
CA GLY A 406 -29.94 1.63 -18.56
C GLY A 406 -30.80 2.86 -18.26
N TYR A 407 -30.19 4.04 -18.37
CA TYR A 407 -30.83 5.37 -18.42
C TYR A 407 -32.04 5.61 -17.49
N VAL A 408 -31.80 6.06 -16.25
CA VAL A 408 -32.85 6.63 -15.40
C VAL A 408 -33.10 8.08 -15.81
N ASP A 409 -34.20 8.36 -16.53
CA ASP A 409 -34.65 9.74 -16.78
C ASP A 409 -35.48 10.22 -15.59
N PHE A 410 -34.97 11.23 -14.89
CA PHE A 410 -35.67 11.87 -13.79
C PHE A 410 -35.70 13.37 -14.05
N LYS A 411 -36.90 13.91 -14.27
CA LYS A 411 -37.06 15.34 -14.51
C LYS A 411 -36.96 16.11 -13.21
N GLN A 412 -36.38 17.30 -13.26
CA GLN A 412 -36.47 18.24 -12.16
C GLN A 412 -37.94 18.62 -11.92
N LEU A 413 -38.42 18.43 -10.69
CA LEU A 413 -39.81 18.70 -10.32
C LEU A 413 -39.88 19.83 -9.31
N ASN A 414 -40.91 20.66 -9.46
CA ASN A 414 -41.18 21.77 -8.54
C ASN A 414 -42.48 21.51 -7.77
N ARG A 415 -42.55 22.01 -6.54
CA ARG A 415 -43.76 22.12 -5.72
C ARG A 415 -43.83 23.50 -5.08
N GLU A 416 -45.03 23.90 -4.65
CA GLU A 416 -45.24 25.21 -4.01
C GLU A 416 -44.52 25.33 -2.66
N ASP A 417 -44.64 24.31 -1.81
CA ASP A 417 -44.03 24.24 -0.48
C ASP A 417 -43.88 22.78 0.00
N SER A 418 -43.26 22.60 1.17
CA SER A 418 -42.92 21.29 1.73
C SER A 418 -44.12 20.40 2.14
N THR A 419 -45.34 20.94 2.17
CA THR A 419 -46.57 20.19 2.49
C THR A 419 -47.19 19.51 1.27
N LYS A 420 -46.78 19.90 0.06
CA LYS A 420 -47.26 19.32 -1.19
C LYS A 420 -46.39 18.15 -1.63
N SER A 421 -46.99 17.20 -2.34
CA SER A 421 -46.27 16.10 -2.96
C SER A 421 -45.55 16.56 -4.23
N PHE A 422 -44.52 15.81 -4.61
CA PHE A 422 -43.97 15.83 -5.96
C PHE A 422 -44.65 14.72 -6.77
N GLN A 423 -45.02 15.05 -8.01
CA GLN A 423 -45.59 14.12 -8.98
C GLN A 423 -44.65 13.98 -10.16
N GLY A 424 -44.28 12.75 -10.50
CA GLY A 424 -43.39 12.47 -11.61
C GLY A 424 -43.32 11.00 -11.96
N ASP A 425 -42.50 10.71 -12.97
CA ASP A 425 -42.26 9.36 -13.46
C ASP A 425 -40.76 9.06 -13.35
N ILE A 426 -40.43 7.79 -13.08
CA ILE A 426 -39.06 7.29 -13.15
C ILE A 426 -39.04 6.14 -14.16
N ASP A 427 -38.24 6.28 -15.21
CA ASP A 427 -38.04 5.25 -16.20
C ASP A 427 -36.91 4.31 -15.77
N TYR A 428 -37.20 3.01 -15.74
CA TYR A 428 -36.23 1.95 -15.45
C TYR A 428 -36.18 0.95 -16.59
N GLN A 429 -35.01 0.35 -16.79
CA GLN A 429 -34.84 -0.77 -17.71
C GLN A 429 -34.69 -2.07 -16.90
N PHE A 430 -35.50 -3.07 -17.25
CA PHE A 430 -35.51 -4.38 -16.59
C PHE A 430 -35.17 -5.49 -17.57
N THR A 431 -34.52 -6.54 -17.06
CA THR A 431 -34.26 -7.78 -17.77
C THR A 431 -34.72 -8.99 -16.95
N ASN A 432 -35.12 -10.04 -17.66
CA ASN A 432 -35.56 -11.30 -17.10
C ASN A 432 -34.39 -12.28 -17.10
N PRO A 433 -33.75 -12.56 -15.95
CA PRO A 433 -32.66 -13.53 -15.89
C PRO A 433 -33.16 -14.98 -16.00
N PHE A 434 -34.48 -15.22 -15.98
CA PHE A 434 -35.06 -16.55 -15.91
C PHE A 434 -35.15 -17.22 -17.29
N ASP A 435 -35.06 -18.55 -17.27
CA ASP A 435 -35.23 -19.41 -18.44
C ASP A 435 -36.72 -19.64 -18.83
N GLU A 436 -37.62 -18.83 -18.28
CA GLU A 436 -39.05 -18.82 -18.57
C GLU A 436 -39.63 -17.39 -18.47
N ASP A 437 -40.83 -17.19 -19.00
CA ASP A 437 -41.54 -15.93 -18.88
C ASP A 437 -41.91 -15.69 -17.40
N LYS A 438 -41.62 -14.51 -16.87
CA LYS A 438 -41.88 -14.16 -15.47
C LYS A 438 -42.80 -12.96 -15.33
N THR A 439 -43.90 -13.13 -14.59
CA THR A 439 -44.81 -12.04 -14.23
C THR A 439 -44.47 -11.50 -12.84
N VAL A 440 -44.23 -10.19 -12.73
CA VAL A 440 -43.98 -9.48 -11.47
C VAL A 440 -44.76 -8.18 -11.39
N THR A 441 -45.10 -7.75 -10.18
CA THR A 441 -45.65 -6.42 -9.90
C THR A 441 -44.53 -5.50 -9.43
N LEU A 442 -44.33 -4.36 -10.09
CA LEU A 442 -43.28 -3.38 -9.81
C LEU A 442 -43.86 -2.12 -9.17
N SER A 443 -43.08 -1.44 -8.33
CA SER A 443 -43.39 -0.08 -7.84
C SER A 443 -42.12 0.66 -7.40
N LEU A 444 -42.30 1.91 -6.95
CA LEU A 444 -41.26 2.72 -6.29
C LEU A 444 -41.53 2.75 -4.80
N ALA A 445 -40.48 2.71 -3.99
CA ALA A 445 -40.61 2.82 -2.55
C ALA A 445 -39.48 3.59 -1.87
N ILE A 446 -39.72 3.97 -0.63
CA ILE A 446 -38.69 4.39 0.33
C ILE A 446 -38.62 3.37 1.47
N LYS A 447 -37.45 3.23 2.09
CA LYS A 447 -37.32 2.42 3.32
C LYS A 447 -37.71 3.24 4.54
N ASN A 448 -38.50 2.65 5.43
CA ASN A 448 -38.76 3.22 6.75
C ASN A 448 -37.59 2.89 7.73
N GLY A 449 -37.66 3.38 8.97
CA GLY A 449 -36.62 3.13 9.97
C GLY A 449 -36.45 1.67 10.42
N SER A 450 -37.38 0.78 10.07
CA SER A 450 -37.26 -0.69 10.28
C SER A 450 -36.72 -1.43 9.04
N GLY A 451 -36.52 -0.73 7.92
CA GLY A 451 -36.04 -1.31 6.66
C GLY A 451 -37.16 -1.76 5.71
N ASP A 452 -38.43 -1.64 6.10
CA ASP A 452 -39.55 -2.04 5.24
C ASP A 452 -39.80 -1.01 4.13
N TYR A 453 -40.21 -1.51 2.96
CA TYR A 453 -40.54 -0.68 1.82
C TYR A 453 -41.94 -0.07 1.96
N THR A 454 -42.01 1.26 1.86
CA THR A 454 -43.25 2.01 1.72
C THR A 454 -43.38 2.46 0.28
N CYS A 455 -44.37 1.90 -0.44
CA CYS A 455 -44.67 2.31 -1.81
C CYS A 455 -44.96 3.82 -1.87
N ILE A 456 -44.25 4.52 -2.76
CA ILE A 456 -44.42 5.95 -3.03
C ILE A 456 -45.06 6.20 -4.41
N GLY A 457 -45.26 5.14 -5.18
CA GLY A 457 -45.79 5.19 -6.52
C GLY A 457 -46.86 4.16 -6.81
N SER A 458 -47.37 4.21 -8.05
CA SER A 458 -48.36 3.25 -8.51
C SER A 458 -47.72 1.87 -8.77
N GLN A 459 -48.52 0.81 -8.68
CA GLN A 459 -48.07 -0.56 -8.93
C GLN A 459 -48.31 -0.95 -10.38
N ARG A 460 -47.35 -1.60 -11.01
CA ARG A 460 -47.41 -2.02 -12.42
C ARG A 460 -47.05 -3.49 -12.56
N THR A 461 -47.98 -4.31 -13.03
CA THR A 461 -47.70 -5.73 -13.31
C THR A 461 -47.19 -5.90 -14.73
N VAL A 462 -46.04 -6.55 -14.88
CA VAL A 462 -45.33 -6.76 -16.14
C VAL A 462 -45.02 -8.24 -16.27
N THR A 463 -45.18 -8.79 -17.48
CA THR A 463 -44.68 -10.14 -17.81
C THR A 463 -43.49 -9.99 -18.72
N PHE A 464 -42.32 -10.39 -18.22
CA PHE A 464 -41.10 -10.37 -19.00
C PHE A 464 -40.92 -11.72 -19.70
N PRO A 465 -40.68 -11.75 -21.02
CA PRO A 465 -40.46 -12.99 -21.74
C PRO A 465 -39.08 -13.61 -21.43
N ARG A 466 -38.91 -14.91 -21.69
CA ARG A 466 -37.63 -15.64 -21.53
C ARG A 466 -36.50 -15.01 -22.39
N LYS A 467 -35.39 -14.66 -21.72
CA LYS A 467 -34.03 -14.38 -22.23
C LYS A 467 -33.86 -13.20 -23.23
N ASP A 468 -32.98 -12.27 -22.84
CA ASP A 468 -32.32 -11.19 -23.60
C ASP A 468 -33.17 -10.05 -24.22
N SER A 469 -34.42 -9.84 -23.78
CA SER A 469 -35.18 -8.63 -24.14
C SER A 469 -35.27 -7.64 -22.99
N TRP A 470 -34.82 -6.41 -23.25
CA TRP A 470 -34.91 -5.27 -22.35
C TRP A 470 -36.31 -4.68 -22.42
N GLU A 471 -36.91 -4.43 -21.28
CA GLU A 471 -38.19 -3.75 -21.19
C GLU A 471 -38.02 -2.42 -20.44
N ASN A 472 -38.40 -1.32 -21.09
CA ASN A 472 -38.39 0.00 -20.48
C ASN A 472 -39.72 0.21 -19.75
N ILE A 473 -39.64 0.33 -18.43
CA ILE A 473 -40.79 0.45 -17.55
C ILE A 473 -40.75 1.80 -16.85
N THR A 474 -41.71 2.65 -17.21
CA THR A 474 -42.06 3.87 -16.48
C THR A 474 -42.83 3.52 -15.20
N LEU A 475 -42.35 4.02 -14.06
CA LEU A 475 -42.98 3.93 -12.75
C LEU A 475 -43.37 5.33 -12.22
N PRO A 476 -44.67 5.67 -12.15
CA PRO A 476 -45.14 6.95 -11.61
C PRO A 476 -45.07 7.01 -10.09
N PHE A 477 -44.81 8.19 -9.53
CA PHE A 477 -44.92 8.49 -8.10
C PHE A 477 -45.69 9.79 -7.77
N ASP A 478 -46.30 9.81 -6.60
CA ASP A 478 -46.96 10.98 -6.00
C ASP A 478 -46.69 10.96 -4.49
N TYR A 479 -45.67 11.69 -4.04
CA TYR A 479 -45.16 11.54 -2.67
C TYR A 479 -44.66 12.83 -2.02
N VAL A 480 -44.88 12.96 -0.71
CA VAL A 480 -44.42 14.11 0.10
C VAL A 480 -43.05 13.78 0.68
N PHE A 481 -42.00 14.19 -0.02
CA PHE A 481 -40.63 13.98 0.43
C PHE A 481 -40.22 14.98 1.54
N SER A 482 -39.49 14.46 2.54
CA SER A 482 -38.82 15.26 3.55
C SER A 482 -37.59 15.96 2.97
N LYS A 483 -37.25 17.14 3.52
CA LYS A 483 -36.06 17.91 3.10
C LYS A 483 -34.78 17.11 3.37
N GLY A 484 -33.84 17.14 2.42
CA GLY A 484 -32.58 16.41 2.47
C GLY A 484 -32.45 15.39 1.33
N ILE A 485 -31.57 14.41 1.53
CA ILE A 485 -31.35 13.32 0.57
C ILE A 485 -32.24 12.14 0.96
N THR A 486 -33.00 11.61 0.00
CA THR A 486 -33.81 10.40 0.17
C THR A 486 -33.45 9.37 -0.90
N LYS A 487 -33.48 8.09 -0.55
CA LYS A 487 -33.27 6.97 -1.47
C LYS A 487 -34.62 6.42 -1.93
N VAL A 488 -34.83 6.36 -3.25
CA VAL A 488 -36.01 5.79 -3.89
C VAL A 488 -35.63 4.48 -4.56
N TYR A 489 -36.27 3.38 -4.17
CA TYR A 489 -35.97 2.02 -4.60
C TYR A 489 -36.99 1.56 -5.63
N ALA A 490 -36.53 0.86 -6.67
CA ALA A 490 -37.39 0.00 -7.47
C ALA A 490 -37.63 -1.31 -6.70
N ILE A 491 -38.88 -1.69 -6.55
CA ILE A 491 -39.28 -2.89 -5.81
C ILE A 491 -40.19 -3.76 -6.66
N GLU A 492 -40.10 -5.07 -6.45
CA GLU A 492 -40.94 -6.07 -7.09
C GLU A 492 -41.71 -6.93 -6.07
N SER A 493 -42.78 -7.53 -6.57
CA SER A 493 -43.63 -8.45 -5.84
C SER A 493 -44.11 -9.57 -6.76
N THR A 494 -43.98 -10.81 -6.30
CA THR A 494 -44.47 -12.02 -6.99
C THR A 494 -45.83 -12.48 -6.47
N ASP A 495 -46.34 -11.86 -5.41
CA ASP A 495 -47.60 -12.21 -4.72
C ASP A 495 -48.66 -11.12 -4.82
N SER A 496 -48.61 -10.33 -5.90
CA SER A 496 -49.56 -9.23 -6.19
C SER A 496 -49.55 -8.09 -5.15
N GLY A 497 -48.37 -7.77 -4.62
CA GLY A 497 -48.12 -6.62 -3.76
C GLY A 497 -48.31 -6.88 -2.26
N ALA A 498 -48.41 -8.15 -1.84
CA ALA A 498 -48.52 -8.50 -0.43
C ALA A 498 -47.14 -8.50 0.26
N THR A 499 -46.09 -8.88 -0.46
CA THR A 499 -44.68 -8.73 -0.06
C THR A 499 -43.88 -8.02 -1.16
N TRP A 500 -42.94 -7.18 -0.73
CA TRP A 500 -42.11 -6.36 -1.60
C TRP A 500 -40.64 -6.64 -1.36
N ASN A 501 -39.91 -6.91 -2.43
CA ASN A 501 -38.46 -7.10 -2.46
C ASN A 501 -37.82 -6.05 -3.37
N GLU A 502 -36.56 -5.73 -3.12
CA GLU A 502 -35.79 -4.86 -4.02
C GLU A 502 -35.54 -5.56 -5.36
N CYS A 503 -35.58 -4.82 -6.48
CA CYS A 503 -35.04 -5.33 -7.73
C CYS A 503 -33.49 -5.27 -7.69
N TYR A 504 -32.78 -6.28 -8.21
CA TYR A 504 -31.30 -6.36 -8.20
C TYR A 504 -30.66 -5.64 -9.40
N GLY A 505 -29.60 -4.82 -9.27
CA GLY A 505 -29.04 -4.12 -10.44
C GLY A 505 -27.59 -3.58 -10.45
N ASN A 506 -27.08 -3.26 -11.67
CA ASN A 506 -25.70 -2.86 -12.00
C ASN A 506 -25.24 -1.45 -11.52
N ARG A 507 -26.12 -0.66 -10.90
CA ARG A 507 -25.83 0.61 -10.21
C ARG A 507 -26.77 0.71 -9.01
N SER A 508 -26.39 1.49 -7.98
CA SER A 508 -27.21 1.76 -6.78
C SER A 508 -28.71 1.52 -7.00
N ASN A 509 -29.23 0.41 -6.46
CA ASN A 509 -30.64 -0.01 -6.57
C ASN A 509 -31.63 1.07 -6.06
N ALA A 510 -31.10 2.08 -5.35
CA ALA A 510 -31.81 3.29 -5.02
C ALA A 510 -31.35 4.49 -5.85
N LEU A 511 -32.30 5.21 -6.42
CA LEU A 511 -32.12 6.56 -6.93
C LEU A 511 -32.06 7.55 -5.75
N GLU A 512 -30.96 8.26 -5.60
CA GLU A 512 -30.86 9.36 -4.65
C GLU A 512 -31.54 10.61 -5.20
N VAL A 513 -32.51 11.13 -4.44
CA VAL A 513 -33.20 12.38 -4.72
C VAL A 513 -32.85 13.41 -3.66
N PHE A 514 -32.45 14.60 -4.10
CA PHE A 514 -32.26 15.76 -3.23
C PHE A 514 -33.52 16.61 -3.24
N VAL A 515 -33.99 16.92 -2.04
CA VAL A 515 -35.29 17.54 -1.81
C VAL A 515 -35.13 18.82 -1.02
N THR A 516 -35.62 19.92 -1.57
CA THR A 516 -35.80 21.20 -0.86
C THR A 516 -37.28 21.44 -0.54
N ASP A 517 -37.59 22.64 -0.05
CA ASP A 517 -38.98 23.05 0.18
C ASP A 517 -39.79 23.09 -1.14
N THR A 518 -39.15 23.39 -2.27
CA THR A 518 -39.82 23.60 -3.56
C THR A 518 -39.28 22.74 -4.70
N LEU A 519 -38.16 22.04 -4.51
CA LEU A 519 -37.43 21.37 -5.59
C LEU A 519 -37.16 19.91 -5.24
N LEU A 520 -37.31 19.02 -6.21
CA LEU A 520 -36.79 17.66 -6.15
C LEU A 520 -36.00 17.37 -7.43
N LYS A 521 -34.76 16.90 -7.25
CA LYS A 521 -33.83 16.55 -8.33
C LYS A 521 -33.19 15.20 -8.03
N ALA A 522 -33.14 14.30 -9.01
CA ALA A 522 -32.45 13.03 -8.86
C ALA A 522 -31.03 13.05 -9.47
N SER A 523 -30.22 12.09 -9.06
CA SER A 523 -28.78 11.99 -9.36
C SER A 523 -28.42 11.51 -10.78
N SER A 524 -29.36 11.40 -11.73
CA SER A 524 -29.12 10.73 -13.01
C SER A 524 -28.05 11.39 -13.89
N ASN A 525 -27.82 12.69 -13.74
CA ASN A 525 -26.59 13.37 -14.16
C ASN A 525 -26.03 14.09 -12.93
N ARG A 526 -24.86 13.70 -12.44
CA ARG A 526 -24.35 14.19 -11.16
C ARG A 526 -23.69 15.57 -11.24
N TYR A 527 -23.27 15.98 -12.44
CA TYR A 527 -22.51 17.23 -12.62
C TYR A 527 -23.09 18.11 -13.73
N THR A 528 -22.92 19.42 -13.58
CA THR A 528 -23.01 20.40 -14.66
C THR A 528 -21.59 20.87 -14.98
N GLU A 529 -21.22 20.81 -16.25
CA GLU A 529 -19.93 21.31 -16.75
C GLU A 529 -19.98 22.84 -16.93
N TYR A 530 -18.88 23.51 -16.61
CA TYR A 530 -18.74 24.96 -16.76
C TYR A 530 -17.30 25.35 -17.03
N ASP A 531 -17.08 26.25 -17.98
CA ASP A 531 -15.78 26.87 -18.23
C ASP A 531 -15.78 28.33 -17.75
N ASP A 532 -14.75 28.72 -16.99
CA ASP A 532 -14.54 30.12 -16.64
C ASP A 532 -13.69 30.90 -17.66
N SER A 533 -13.57 32.21 -17.45
CA SER A 533 -12.79 33.09 -18.34
C SER A 533 -11.28 32.86 -18.29
N GLN A 534 -10.76 32.10 -17.33
CA GLN A 534 -9.35 31.71 -17.23
C GLN A 534 -9.07 30.39 -17.96
N GLY A 535 -10.10 29.73 -18.50
CA GLY A 535 -10.02 28.43 -19.15
C GLY A 535 -10.03 27.25 -18.18
N LEU A 536 -10.45 27.46 -16.93
CA LEU A 536 -10.67 26.38 -15.97
C LEU A 536 -12.01 25.72 -16.27
N HIS A 537 -11.99 24.41 -16.41
CA HIS A 537 -13.17 23.56 -16.53
C HIS A 537 -13.59 23.06 -15.15
N TYR A 538 -14.87 23.15 -14.84
CA TYR A 538 -15.45 22.75 -13.57
C TYR A 538 -16.52 21.69 -13.75
N ASN A 539 -16.49 20.66 -12.91
CA ASN A 539 -17.59 19.73 -12.69
C ASN A 539 -18.32 20.14 -11.41
N ILE A 540 -19.53 20.68 -11.56
CA ILE A 540 -20.29 21.20 -10.43
C ILE A 540 -21.34 20.20 -10.04
N ASP A 541 -21.31 19.76 -8.78
CA ASP A 541 -22.32 18.85 -8.28
C ASP A 541 -23.71 19.48 -8.50
N ASN A 542 -24.64 18.68 -9.01
CA ASN A 542 -25.93 19.18 -9.46
C ASN A 542 -26.85 19.66 -8.33
N TRP A 543 -26.40 19.54 -7.08
CA TRP A 543 -26.98 20.16 -5.89
C TRP A 543 -26.38 21.55 -5.58
N TYR A 544 -25.43 22.03 -6.39
CA TYR A 544 -24.69 23.30 -6.24
C TYR A 544 -24.00 23.45 -4.88
N ILE A 545 -23.61 22.33 -4.26
CA ILE A 545 -22.93 22.32 -2.97
C ILE A 545 -21.41 22.50 -3.19
N SER A 546 -20.84 21.74 -4.13
CA SER A 546 -19.42 21.76 -4.44
C SER A 546 -19.15 21.87 -5.94
N ALA A 547 -17.97 22.40 -6.26
CA ALA A 547 -17.38 22.47 -7.57
C ALA A 547 -15.99 21.82 -7.53
N LEU A 548 -15.73 20.93 -8.47
CA LEU A 548 -14.43 20.33 -8.76
C LEU A 548 -13.81 21.05 -9.95
N VAL A 549 -12.55 21.46 -9.88
CA VAL A 549 -11.81 21.88 -11.08
C VAL A 549 -11.34 20.63 -11.81
N SER A 550 -11.98 20.29 -12.93
CA SER A 550 -11.76 19.04 -13.66
C SER A 550 -10.70 19.15 -14.76
N SER A 551 -10.42 20.37 -15.26
CA SER A 551 -9.31 20.58 -16.19
C SER A 551 -8.79 22.01 -16.19
N GLY A 552 -7.48 22.14 -16.19
CA GLY A 552 -6.72 23.36 -16.41
C GLY A 552 -5.54 23.15 -17.36
N ARG A 553 -5.51 22.03 -18.12
CA ARG A 553 -4.37 21.67 -18.99
C ARG A 553 -4.09 22.72 -20.06
N ASN A 554 -5.12 23.40 -20.54
CA ASN A 554 -5.02 24.47 -21.55
C ASN A 554 -4.81 25.86 -20.94
N CYS A 555 -4.76 25.99 -19.61
CA CYS A 555 -4.49 27.26 -18.95
C CYS A 555 -3.05 27.72 -19.20
N SER A 556 -2.87 29.03 -19.20
CA SER A 556 -1.58 29.69 -19.36
C SER A 556 -1.53 30.99 -18.57
N GLY A 557 -0.33 31.44 -18.19
CA GLY A 557 -0.18 32.67 -17.40
C GLY A 557 -0.55 32.50 -15.93
N ASP A 558 -1.06 33.56 -15.31
CA ASP A 558 -1.36 33.60 -13.88
C ASP A 558 -2.81 33.15 -13.63
N ILE A 559 -2.99 32.11 -12.82
CA ILE A 559 -4.30 31.49 -12.55
C ILE A 559 -4.70 31.71 -11.09
N ILE A 560 -5.95 32.08 -10.86
CA ILE A 560 -6.56 32.14 -9.53
C ILE A 560 -7.75 31.19 -9.53
N ILE A 561 -7.67 30.09 -8.78
CA ILE A 561 -8.85 29.26 -8.57
C ILE A 561 -9.76 29.99 -7.57
N PRO A 562 -10.99 30.36 -7.93
CA PRO A 562 -11.87 31.11 -7.05
C PRO A 562 -12.37 30.21 -5.90
N GLU A 563 -12.67 30.80 -4.73
CA GLU A 563 -13.27 30.03 -3.63
C GLU A 563 -14.69 29.55 -3.95
N GLN A 564 -15.39 30.28 -4.83
CA GLN A 564 -16.77 30.03 -5.21
C GLN A 564 -16.97 30.36 -6.69
N VAL A 565 -17.85 29.61 -7.35
CA VAL A 565 -18.36 29.94 -8.69
C VAL A 565 -19.88 30.08 -8.64
N THR A 566 -20.42 30.97 -9.47
CA THR A 566 -21.87 31.24 -9.55
C THR A 566 -22.39 30.85 -10.93
N ILE A 567 -23.35 29.92 -10.96
CA ILE A 567 -23.98 29.41 -12.18
C ILE A 567 -25.49 29.41 -11.98
N ASP A 568 -26.22 29.91 -12.98
CA ASP A 568 -27.69 30.00 -12.95
C ASP A 568 -28.26 30.69 -11.68
N GLY A 569 -27.50 31.63 -11.13
CA GLY A 569 -27.86 32.35 -9.90
C GLY A 569 -27.62 31.58 -8.59
N GLN A 570 -27.06 30.38 -8.65
CA GLN A 570 -26.63 29.60 -7.48
C GLN A 570 -25.12 29.66 -7.30
N THR A 571 -24.68 29.78 -6.06
CA THR A 571 -23.26 29.82 -5.68
C THR A 571 -22.84 28.50 -5.07
N CYS A 572 -21.75 27.93 -5.58
CA CYS A 572 -21.14 26.70 -5.06
C CYS A 572 -19.67 26.95 -4.69
N TYR A 573 -19.13 26.17 -3.76
CA TYR A 573 -17.74 26.28 -3.31
C TYR A 573 -16.82 25.39 -4.12
N VAL A 574 -15.66 25.90 -4.53
CA VAL A 574 -14.64 25.09 -5.18
C VAL A 574 -13.88 24.32 -4.11
N THR A 575 -14.18 23.04 -3.94
CA THR A 575 -13.65 22.24 -2.81
C THR A 575 -12.51 21.32 -3.23
N GLU A 576 -12.37 21.04 -4.52
CA GLU A 576 -11.45 20.03 -5.04
C GLU A 576 -10.83 20.45 -6.38
N ILE A 577 -9.67 19.88 -6.68
CA ILE A 577 -8.95 19.98 -7.96
C ILE A 577 -8.62 18.55 -8.37
N GLU A 578 -9.05 18.15 -9.56
CA GLU A 578 -8.91 16.78 -10.05
C GLU A 578 -7.44 16.40 -10.27
N ASN A 579 -7.15 15.10 -10.19
CA ASN A 579 -5.88 14.52 -10.62
C ASN A 579 -5.46 15.05 -11.99
N GLU A 580 -4.16 15.34 -12.13
CA GLU A 580 -3.58 15.82 -13.39
C GLU A 580 -4.19 17.10 -13.97
N CYS A 581 -5.02 17.82 -13.22
CA CYS A 581 -5.81 18.95 -13.73
C CYS A 581 -4.97 19.96 -14.52
N PHE A 582 -3.76 20.29 -14.05
CA PHE A 582 -2.85 21.21 -14.73
C PHE A 582 -1.66 20.51 -15.40
N SER A 583 -1.62 19.18 -15.50
CA SER A 583 -0.45 18.48 -16.03
C SER A 583 -0.07 18.95 -17.43
N GLY A 584 1.20 19.29 -17.61
CA GLY A 584 1.75 19.82 -18.86
C GLY A 584 1.28 21.24 -19.23
N SER A 585 0.52 21.92 -18.37
CA SER A 585 0.01 23.26 -18.66
C SER A 585 1.12 24.31 -18.68
N SER A 586 0.84 25.42 -19.36
CA SER A 586 1.77 26.55 -19.51
C SER A 586 1.53 27.67 -18.48
N ILE A 587 0.92 27.32 -17.34
CA ILE A 587 0.70 28.25 -16.23
C ILE A 587 2.03 28.77 -15.68
N LYS A 588 2.04 30.04 -15.27
CA LYS A 588 3.19 30.72 -14.67
C LYS A 588 3.06 30.84 -13.16
N SER A 589 1.86 31.09 -12.67
CA SER A 589 1.57 31.11 -11.24
C SER A 589 0.17 30.60 -10.96
N ILE A 590 -0.05 30.08 -9.76
CA ILE A 590 -1.38 29.65 -9.33
C ILE A 590 -1.68 30.05 -7.89
N VAL A 591 -2.91 30.50 -7.63
CA VAL A 591 -3.46 30.76 -6.29
C VAL A 591 -4.51 29.70 -5.95
N ILE A 592 -4.26 28.95 -4.87
CA ILE A 592 -5.13 27.87 -4.36
C ILE A 592 -6.06 28.44 -3.26
N PRO A 593 -7.39 28.31 -3.37
CA PRO A 593 -8.34 28.88 -2.43
C PRO A 593 -8.35 28.12 -1.10
N LYS A 594 -8.88 28.75 -0.05
CA LYS A 594 -8.86 28.16 1.30
C LYS A 594 -9.75 26.92 1.47
N THR A 595 -10.68 26.73 0.54
CA THR A 595 -11.64 25.63 0.48
C THR A 595 -11.00 24.32 0.03
N ILE A 596 -9.81 24.36 -0.59
CA ILE A 596 -9.04 23.17 -0.95
C ILE A 596 -8.34 22.63 0.28
N THR A 597 -8.68 21.40 0.65
CA THR A 597 -8.08 20.68 1.78
C THR A 597 -6.94 19.76 1.37
N GLU A 598 -6.86 19.42 0.07
CA GLU A 598 -5.86 18.50 -0.48
C GLU A 598 -5.52 18.87 -1.92
N LEU A 599 -4.24 18.72 -2.29
CA LEU A 599 -3.80 18.67 -3.68
C LEU A 599 -3.55 17.21 -4.04
N GLN A 600 -4.29 16.66 -4.99
CA GLN A 600 -4.22 15.25 -5.37
C GLN A 600 -2.99 14.93 -6.27
N ARG A 601 -2.93 13.70 -6.82
CA ARG A 601 -1.78 13.24 -7.61
C ARG A 601 -1.62 14.04 -8.91
N HIS A 602 -0.37 14.29 -9.27
CA HIS A 602 0.04 14.79 -10.60
C HIS A 602 -0.54 16.16 -11.01
N ILE A 603 -1.18 16.93 -10.12
CA ILE A 603 -1.90 18.16 -10.50
C ILE A 603 -1.05 19.09 -11.35
N PHE A 604 0.22 19.32 -11.00
CA PHE A 604 1.16 20.16 -11.75
C PHE A 604 2.30 19.38 -12.41
N LEU A 605 2.10 18.09 -12.71
CA LEU A 605 3.12 17.26 -13.36
C LEU A 605 3.56 17.88 -14.69
N ASN A 606 4.86 18.12 -14.85
CA ASN A 606 5.49 18.73 -16.02
C ASN A 606 4.97 20.14 -16.38
N CYS A 607 4.48 20.91 -15.40
CA CYS A 607 4.24 22.35 -15.57
C CYS A 607 5.56 23.12 -15.62
N ASP A 608 6.34 22.95 -16.68
CA ASP A 608 7.68 23.53 -16.84
C ASP A 608 7.68 25.06 -16.61
N SER A 609 6.60 25.75 -17.00
CA SER A 609 6.46 27.21 -16.90
C SER A 609 6.08 27.71 -15.50
N LEU A 610 5.67 26.84 -14.58
CA LEU A 610 5.18 27.23 -13.25
C LEU A 610 6.34 27.76 -12.41
N VAL A 611 6.21 29.02 -11.95
CA VAL A 611 7.23 29.73 -11.17
C VAL A 611 6.86 29.80 -9.69
N SER A 612 5.57 29.92 -9.37
CA SER A 612 5.10 30.10 -7.99
C SER A 612 3.71 29.53 -7.73
N VAL A 613 3.54 28.93 -6.56
CA VAL A 613 2.26 28.45 -6.01
C VAL A 613 1.97 29.22 -4.74
N THR A 614 0.77 29.80 -4.63
CA THR A 614 0.35 30.57 -3.46
C THR A 614 -0.92 29.97 -2.87
N PHE A 615 -0.94 29.75 -1.55
CA PHE A 615 -2.14 29.34 -0.84
C PHE A 615 -2.84 30.57 -0.24
N ALA A 616 -4.16 30.65 -0.39
CA ALA A 616 -4.96 31.75 0.17
C ALA A 616 -4.80 31.85 1.70
N LYS A 617 -4.93 33.07 2.24
CA LYS A 617 -4.84 33.30 3.68
C LYS A 617 -5.91 32.49 4.42
N GLY A 618 -5.49 31.70 5.41
CA GLY A 618 -6.38 30.79 6.14
C GLY A 618 -6.68 29.50 5.39
N SER A 619 -5.81 29.11 4.43
CA SER A 619 -5.91 27.83 3.73
C SER A 619 -6.03 26.65 4.69
N THR A 620 -6.92 25.72 4.33
CA THR A 620 -7.20 24.49 5.07
C THR A 620 -6.46 23.28 4.51
N LEU A 621 -5.51 23.48 3.59
CA LEU A 621 -4.72 22.42 2.99
C LEU A 621 -4.00 21.60 4.06
N ARG A 622 -4.19 20.28 4.01
CA ARG A 622 -3.58 19.29 4.89
C ARG A 622 -2.55 18.44 4.17
N GLN A 623 -2.84 18.08 2.92
CA GLN A 623 -2.13 17.02 2.20
C GLN A 623 -1.79 17.42 0.76
N VAL A 624 -0.77 16.75 0.22
CA VAL A 624 -0.34 16.82 -1.19
C VAL A 624 -0.09 15.40 -1.70
N GLY A 625 -0.46 15.12 -2.94
CA GLY A 625 -0.41 13.82 -3.58
C GLY A 625 0.90 13.55 -4.35
N LYS A 626 1.09 12.29 -4.72
CA LYS A 626 2.25 11.78 -5.47
C LYS A 626 2.51 12.61 -6.73
N SER A 627 3.78 12.89 -7.00
CA SER A 627 4.27 13.68 -8.16
C SER A 627 3.53 15.01 -8.41
N CYS A 628 2.90 15.62 -7.40
CA CYS A 628 2.06 16.80 -7.59
C CYS A 628 2.79 17.96 -8.30
N PHE A 629 4.09 18.16 -8.05
CA PHE A 629 4.92 19.19 -8.69
C PHE A 629 6.08 18.61 -9.51
N GLN A 630 6.07 17.30 -9.81
CA GLN A 630 7.17 16.67 -10.54
C GLN A 630 7.40 17.37 -11.89
N GLY A 631 8.66 17.67 -12.21
CA GLY A 631 9.03 18.31 -13.47
C GLY A 631 8.66 19.80 -13.56
N CYS A 632 8.24 20.46 -12.48
CA CYS A 632 8.07 21.92 -12.46
C CYS A 632 9.44 22.64 -12.45
N LYS A 633 10.16 22.62 -13.58
CA LYS A 633 11.57 23.04 -13.69
C LYS A 633 11.84 24.49 -13.30
N HIS A 634 10.85 25.37 -13.40
CA HIS A 634 10.99 26.79 -13.05
C HIS A 634 10.40 27.19 -11.69
N LEU A 635 9.84 26.23 -10.94
CA LEU A 635 9.26 26.49 -9.63
C LEU A 635 10.39 26.84 -8.64
N LYS A 636 10.32 28.04 -8.05
CA LYS A 636 11.41 28.57 -7.21
C LYS A 636 11.26 28.23 -5.74
N SER A 637 10.03 28.28 -5.24
CA SER A 637 9.72 27.98 -3.84
C SER A 637 8.26 27.59 -3.67
N VAL A 638 8.01 26.83 -2.62
CA VAL A 638 6.66 26.53 -2.12
C VAL A 638 6.65 26.77 -0.62
N SER A 639 5.64 27.51 -0.14
CA SER A 639 5.42 27.74 1.28
C SER A 639 4.06 27.18 1.66
N PHE A 640 4.06 26.03 2.34
CA PHE A 640 2.85 25.32 2.72
C PHE A 640 2.12 26.04 3.88
N PRO A 641 0.78 26.01 3.92
CA PRO A 641 0.02 26.70 4.97
C PRO A 641 0.12 25.97 6.31
N SER A 642 -0.23 26.65 7.41
CA SER A 642 0.00 26.19 8.79
C SER A 642 -0.65 24.86 9.19
N LEU A 643 -1.68 24.41 8.45
CA LEU A 643 -2.41 23.16 8.70
C LEU A 643 -1.87 21.97 7.90
N PHE A 644 -0.86 22.18 7.05
CA PHE A 644 -0.21 21.13 6.28
C PHE A 644 0.50 20.15 7.22
N ASP A 645 0.27 18.85 7.02
CA ASP A 645 0.69 17.79 7.94
C ASP A 645 2.19 17.45 7.87
N GLY A 646 2.89 17.96 6.85
CA GLY A 646 4.32 17.78 6.64
C GLY A 646 4.69 16.50 5.89
N LYS A 647 3.72 15.76 5.34
CA LYS A 647 3.97 14.57 4.52
C LYS A 647 4.26 14.98 3.08
N ILE A 648 5.41 14.53 2.56
CA ILE A 648 5.81 14.75 1.17
C ILE A 648 5.88 13.39 0.47
N PRO A 649 4.93 13.06 -0.42
CA PRO A 649 4.84 11.73 -1.04
C PRO A 649 5.89 11.53 -2.14
N ASP A 650 5.88 10.33 -2.72
CA ASP A 650 6.78 9.92 -3.79
C ASP A 650 6.83 10.95 -4.93
N PHE A 651 8.05 11.25 -5.39
CA PHE A 651 8.34 12.13 -6.53
C PHE A 651 7.73 13.54 -6.48
N CYS A 652 7.16 13.98 -5.34
CA CYS A 652 6.34 15.20 -5.27
C CYS A 652 7.00 16.43 -5.90
N PHE A 653 8.31 16.61 -5.72
CA PHE A 653 9.12 17.69 -6.28
C PHE A 653 10.27 17.17 -7.15
N ALA A 654 10.23 15.92 -7.61
CA ALA A 654 11.28 15.37 -8.45
C ALA A 654 11.45 16.20 -9.74
N TYR A 655 12.68 16.47 -10.14
CA TYR A 655 13.02 17.27 -11.33
C TYR A 655 12.51 18.73 -11.27
N CYS A 656 12.34 19.30 -10.07
CA CYS A 656 12.17 20.74 -9.87
C CYS A 656 13.53 21.46 -9.87
N ASP A 657 14.12 21.65 -11.05
CA ASP A 657 15.49 22.17 -11.22
C ASP A 657 15.78 23.51 -10.53
N SER A 658 14.76 24.37 -10.40
CA SER A 658 14.90 25.73 -9.88
C SER A 658 14.50 25.91 -8.41
N ILE A 659 14.05 24.86 -7.72
CA ILE A 659 13.53 25.02 -6.36
C ILE A 659 14.69 25.31 -5.40
N GLU A 660 14.64 26.46 -4.73
CA GLU A 660 15.69 26.92 -3.82
C GLU A 660 15.31 26.59 -2.36
N LYS A 661 14.01 26.69 -2.04
CA LYS A 661 13.49 26.55 -0.68
C LYS A 661 12.09 25.97 -0.66
N ILE A 662 11.84 25.09 0.30
CA ILE A 662 10.51 24.56 0.62
C ILE A 662 10.24 24.82 2.09
N GLU A 663 9.18 25.55 2.38
CA GLU A 663 8.78 25.89 3.75
C GLU A 663 7.61 24.99 4.18
N VAL A 664 7.91 24.07 5.10
CA VAL A 664 6.94 23.22 5.79
C VAL A 664 6.85 23.71 7.24
N PRO A 665 5.69 24.20 7.73
CA PRO A 665 5.58 24.88 9.03
C PRO A 665 6.20 24.11 10.20
N ASN A 666 5.86 22.82 10.34
CA ASN A 666 6.34 21.95 11.40
C ASN A 666 7.54 21.08 10.98
N GLY A 667 8.15 21.38 9.83
CA GLY A 667 9.12 20.50 9.17
C GLY A 667 8.46 19.28 8.54
N ILE A 668 9.23 18.55 7.76
CA ILE A 668 8.77 17.33 7.07
C ILE A 668 8.64 16.19 8.08
N THR A 669 7.47 15.57 8.15
CA THR A 669 7.14 14.48 9.08
C THR A 669 7.20 13.10 8.41
N SER A 670 7.06 13.05 7.09
CA SER A 670 7.19 11.84 6.28
C SER A 670 7.70 12.19 4.88
N LEU A 671 8.50 11.28 4.30
CA LEU A 671 9.04 11.40 2.94
C LEU A 671 8.69 10.17 2.11
N GLY A 672 8.42 10.40 0.83
CA GLY A 672 8.36 9.35 -0.19
C GLY A 672 9.67 9.19 -0.96
N ASN A 673 9.73 8.13 -1.75
CA ASN A 673 10.84 7.83 -2.64
C ASN A 673 11.01 8.95 -3.67
N SER A 674 12.25 9.38 -3.89
CA SER A 674 12.60 10.43 -4.85
C SER A 674 11.89 11.78 -4.66
N ALA A 675 11.34 12.07 -3.46
CA ALA A 675 10.53 13.27 -3.19
C ALA A 675 11.14 14.59 -3.69
N PHE A 676 12.47 14.77 -3.56
CA PHE A 676 13.24 15.93 -4.05
C PHE A 676 14.39 15.53 -4.98
N ASN A 677 14.26 14.39 -5.67
CA ASN A 677 15.28 13.95 -6.63
C ASN A 677 15.49 15.03 -7.71
N SER A 678 16.75 15.37 -8.00
CA SER A 678 17.14 16.36 -9.01
C SER A 678 16.64 17.77 -8.74
N CYS A 679 16.37 18.13 -7.47
CA CYS A 679 16.19 19.51 -7.05
C CYS A 679 17.54 20.25 -6.96
N PHE A 680 18.17 20.52 -8.11
CA PHE A 680 19.57 20.96 -8.19
C PHE A 680 19.89 22.22 -7.36
N LYS A 681 18.92 23.13 -7.20
CA LYS A 681 19.09 24.39 -6.47
C LYS A 681 18.68 24.36 -5.00
N LEU A 682 18.09 23.27 -4.51
CA LEU A 682 17.60 23.18 -3.13
C LEU A 682 18.77 23.33 -2.16
N ASP A 683 18.76 24.35 -1.32
CA ASP A 683 19.92 24.68 -0.48
C ASP A 683 19.82 24.21 0.97
N SER A 684 18.59 24.00 1.44
CA SER A 684 18.26 23.61 2.80
C SER A 684 16.93 22.86 2.86
N ILE A 685 16.85 21.93 3.81
CA ILE A 685 15.61 21.21 4.12
C ILE A 685 15.44 21.12 5.63
N LYS A 686 14.20 21.26 6.11
CA LYS A 686 13.85 21.08 7.52
C LYS A 686 13.06 19.78 7.68
N ILE A 687 13.74 18.74 8.15
CA ILE A 687 13.10 17.51 8.62
C ILE A 687 12.63 17.75 10.06
N SER A 688 11.42 17.31 10.39
CA SER A 688 10.82 17.51 11.71
C SER A 688 11.47 16.61 12.76
N ASP A 689 11.55 17.06 14.02
CA ASP A 689 11.96 16.20 15.14
C ASP A 689 10.97 15.05 15.39
N SER A 690 9.76 15.13 14.81
CA SER A 690 8.74 14.09 14.82
C SER A 690 8.79 13.13 13.63
N PHE A 691 9.79 13.26 12.75
CA PHE A 691 9.98 12.32 11.65
C PHE A 691 10.35 10.93 12.19
N GLU A 692 9.64 9.90 11.74
CA GLU A 692 9.89 8.51 12.12
C GLU A 692 10.18 7.64 10.90
N GLY A 693 11.13 6.71 11.04
CA GLY A 693 11.48 5.74 10.00
C GLY A 693 12.71 6.15 9.19
N ASP A 694 12.87 5.54 8.02
CA ASP A 694 14.05 5.74 7.18
C ASP A 694 13.90 6.98 6.29
N ILE A 695 15.02 7.61 5.94
CA ILE A 695 15.04 8.52 4.78
C ILE A 695 14.93 7.65 3.52
N PRO A 696 13.89 7.79 2.68
CA PRO A 696 13.66 6.87 1.57
C PRO A 696 14.69 6.95 0.43
N GLU A 697 14.56 6.02 -0.51
CA GLU A 697 15.42 5.93 -1.68
C GLU A 697 15.36 7.20 -2.53
N TYR A 698 16.54 7.71 -2.94
CA TYR A 698 16.69 8.89 -3.79
C TYR A 698 16.03 10.19 -3.30
N SER A 699 15.53 10.27 -2.05
CA SER A 699 14.71 11.41 -1.59
C SER A 699 15.36 12.77 -1.80
N PHE A 700 16.69 12.87 -1.74
CA PHE A 700 17.47 14.08 -2.03
C PHE A 700 18.57 13.84 -3.08
N GLY A 701 18.45 12.79 -3.91
CA GLY A 701 19.41 12.51 -4.96
C GLY A 701 19.60 13.72 -5.89
N TRP A 702 20.84 14.01 -6.28
CA TRP A 702 21.24 15.14 -7.12
C TRP A 702 20.84 16.54 -6.62
N CYS A 703 20.56 16.72 -5.32
CA CYS A 703 20.41 18.05 -4.72
C CYS A 703 21.76 18.79 -4.63
N PHE A 704 22.26 19.32 -5.75
CA PHE A 704 23.63 19.85 -5.88
C PHE A 704 23.95 21.02 -4.95
N ASN A 705 22.95 21.80 -4.54
CA ASN A 705 23.15 22.95 -3.67
C ASN A 705 22.90 22.69 -2.18
N LEU A 706 22.42 21.50 -1.80
CA LEU A 706 22.06 21.19 -0.42
C LEU A 706 23.31 21.23 0.46
N LYS A 707 23.39 22.16 1.42
CA LYS A 707 24.65 22.45 2.14
C LYS A 707 24.82 21.63 3.41
N GLU A 708 23.75 21.50 4.18
CA GLU A 708 23.76 20.83 5.47
C GLU A 708 22.44 20.09 5.66
N VAL A 709 22.53 18.90 6.27
CA VAL A 709 21.35 18.11 6.64
C VAL A 709 21.50 17.66 8.08
N ASN A 710 20.51 18.02 8.90
CA ASN A 710 20.38 17.52 10.27
C ASN A 710 19.34 16.42 10.26
N ILE A 711 19.77 15.18 10.43
CA ILE A 711 18.90 14.02 10.52
C ILE A 711 18.39 13.94 11.97
N PRO A 712 17.07 13.99 12.21
CA PRO A 712 16.48 14.02 13.56
C PRO A 712 16.45 12.64 14.23
N GLU A 713 16.29 12.61 15.57
CA GLU A 713 16.39 11.40 16.41
C GLU A 713 15.42 10.26 16.07
N GLY A 714 14.27 10.54 15.44
CA GLY A 714 13.32 9.50 15.03
C GLY A 714 13.71 8.77 13.73
N VAL A 715 14.76 9.21 13.04
CA VAL A 715 15.24 8.54 11.82
C VAL A 715 15.98 7.26 12.16
N THR A 716 15.51 6.14 11.63
CA THR A 716 16.10 4.82 11.88
C THR A 716 17.20 4.44 10.92
N GLY A 717 17.14 4.88 9.66
CA GLY A 717 18.08 4.48 8.61
C GLY A 717 18.06 5.44 7.42
N ILE A 718 18.93 5.15 6.44
CA ILE A 718 19.10 5.98 5.25
C ILE A 718 19.07 5.07 4.03
N GLY A 719 18.03 5.21 3.21
CA GLY A 719 17.77 4.38 2.04
C GLY A 719 18.79 4.54 0.91
N PRO A 720 18.74 3.65 -0.10
CA PRO A 720 19.61 3.70 -1.26
C PRO A 720 19.62 5.08 -1.92
N SER A 721 20.82 5.60 -2.20
CA SER A 721 21.03 6.85 -2.93
C SER A 721 20.31 8.09 -2.36
N ALA A 722 19.88 8.07 -1.10
CA ALA A 722 19.07 9.13 -0.49
C ALA A 722 19.67 10.54 -0.66
N PHE A 723 21.00 10.67 -0.60
CA PHE A 723 21.75 11.92 -0.82
C PHE A 723 22.79 11.77 -1.94
N TYR A 724 22.55 10.89 -2.91
CA TYR A 724 23.45 10.64 -4.03
C TYR A 724 23.81 11.93 -4.78
N SER A 725 25.09 12.17 -5.02
CA SER A 725 25.60 13.35 -5.73
C SER A 725 25.14 14.70 -5.15
N CYS A 726 24.90 14.81 -3.83
CA CYS A 726 24.70 16.10 -3.15
C CYS A 726 26.01 16.89 -3.06
N ARG A 727 26.45 17.47 -4.19
CA ARG A 727 27.77 18.09 -4.35
C ARG A 727 28.03 19.28 -3.42
N GLY A 728 26.98 19.96 -2.96
CA GLY A 728 27.05 21.08 -2.03
C GLY A 728 27.13 20.66 -0.56
N LEU A 729 26.86 19.38 -0.26
CA LEU A 729 26.72 18.89 1.11
C LEU A 729 28.08 18.92 1.79
N ARG A 730 28.19 19.75 2.82
CA ARG A 730 29.40 19.94 3.64
C ARG A 730 29.33 19.22 4.97
N LYS A 731 28.13 19.17 5.55
CA LYS A 731 27.93 18.60 6.88
C LYS A 731 26.68 17.76 6.93
N ILE A 732 26.83 16.59 7.53
CA ILE A 732 25.72 15.76 7.98
C ILE A 732 25.85 15.50 9.47
N THR A 733 24.72 15.57 10.18
CA THR A 733 24.59 15.08 11.56
C THR A 733 23.60 13.93 11.57
N MET A 734 24.03 12.76 12.00
CA MET A 734 23.18 11.58 12.19
C MET A 734 22.95 11.35 13.70
N PRO A 735 21.71 11.01 14.11
CA PRO A 735 21.39 10.81 15.52
C PRO A 735 22.02 9.50 16.02
N GLN A 736 22.44 9.47 17.29
CA GLN A 736 23.10 8.28 17.85
C GLN A 736 22.14 7.11 18.11
N THR A 737 20.84 7.39 18.10
CA THR A 737 19.73 6.43 18.20
C THR A 737 19.45 5.66 16.91
N MET A 738 19.99 6.12 15.76
CA MET A 738 19.86 5.45 14.46
C MET A 738 20.39 4.02 14.54
N SER A 739 19.58 3.05 14.08
CA SER A 739 19.86 1.61 14.24
C SER A 739 19.69 0.76 12.98
N GLY A 740 19.17 1.37 11.91
CA GLY A 740 19.03 0.81 10.58
C GLY A 740 20.33 0.90 9.78
N GLU A 741 20.21 0.69 8.47
CA GLU A 741 21.35 0.64 7.56
C GLU A 741 21.63 2.00 6.91
N ILE A 742 22.89 2.17 6.47
CA ILE A 742 23.24 3.21 5.50
C ILE A 742 23.27 2.53 4.12
N GLY A 743 22.25 2.81 3.32
CA GLY A 743 21.95 2.14 2.06
C GLY A 743 22.96 2.37 0.95
N ILE A 744 22.78 1.60 -0.13
CA ILE A 744 23.67 1.61 -1.31
C ILE A 744 23.81 3.04 -1.81
N GLN A 745 25.04 3.52 -1.99
CA GLN A 745 25.32 4.85 -2.53
C GLN A 745 24.67 6.03 -1.80
N ALA A 746 24.21 5.85 -0.54
CA ALA A 746 23.43 6.85 0.21
C ALA A 746 24.03 8.27 0.20
N PHE A 747 25.36 8.39 0.27
CA PHE A 747 26.13 9.63 0.20
C PHE A 747 27.18 9.64 -0.91
N ALA A 748 27.09 8.72 -1.88
CA ALA A 748 28.07 8.65 -2.95
C ALA A 748 28.11 9.97 -3.73
N MET A 749 29.30 10.35 -4.21
CA MET A 749 29.57 11.58 -4.95
C MET A 749 29.21 12.87 -4.20
N CYS A 750 29.41 12.91 -2.88
CA CYS A 750 29.36 14.12 -2.06
C CYS A 750 30.78 14.68 -1.78
N PRO A 751 31.48 15.28 -2.77
CA PRO A 751 32.90 15.62 -2.65
C PRO A 751 33.21 16.71 -1.63
N ASN A 752 32.22 17.52 -1.25
CA ASN A 752 32.41 18.60 -0.28
C ASN A 752 32.11 18.19 1.17
N LEU A 753 31.67 16.94 1.41
CA LEU A 753 31.38 16.45 2.74
C LEU A 753 32.67 16.46 3.56
N GLU A 754 32.73 17.30 4.59
CA GLU A 754 33.96 17.63 5.32
C GLU A 754 33.90 17.27 6.81
N GLY A 755 35.08 17.18 7.43
CA GLY A 755 35.19 16.97 8.88
C GLY A 755 35.21 15.50 9.29
N THR A 756 34.55 15.18 10.39
CA THR A 756 34.47 13.82 10.97
C THR A 756 33.13 13.19 10.66
N LEU A 757 33.15 12.08 9.93
CA LEU A 757 32.00 11.22 9.70
C LEU A 757 31.86 10.25 10.88
N VAL A 758 30.89 10.51 11.76
CA VAL A 758 30.58 9.64 12.89
C VAL A 758 29.40 8.75 12.50
N ILE A 759 29.65 7.45 12.36
CA ILE A 759 28.59 6.47 12.11
C ILE A 759 27.90 6.15 13.45
N PRO A 760 26.56 6.24 13.56
CA PRO A 760 25.83 6.06 14.82
C PRO A 760 26.03 4.69 15.49
N GLU A 761 25.94 4.67 16.82
CA GLU A 761 26.20 3.45 17.62
C GLU A 761 25.23 2.29 17.35
N GLY A 762 24.03 2.53 16.81
CA GLY A 762 23.10 1.46 16.44
C GLY A 762 23.35 0.84 15.05
N VAL A 763 24.15 1.47 14.19
CA VAL A 763 24.32 1.05 12.78
C VAL A 763 25.20 -0.19 12.68
N SER A 764 24.62 -1.29 12.18
CA SER A 764 25.31 -2.57 12.02
C SER A 764 25.85 -2.83 10.61
N SER A 765 25.37 -2.10 9.60
CA SER A 765 25.72 -2.29 8.19
C SER A 765 25.86 -0.96 7.44
N ILE A 766 26.89 -0.86 6.60
CA ILE A 766 27.08 0.21 5.61
C ILE A 766 27.16 -0.47 4.24
N ALA A 767 26.26 -0.13 3.31
CA ALA A 767 26.13 -0.82 2.04
C ALA A 767 27.11 -0.32 0.94
N TRP A 768 27.12 -1.02 -0.19
CA TRP A 768 28.01 -0.77 -1.35
C TRP A 768 28.07 0.72 -1.73
N GLN A 769 29.29 1.26 -1.86
CA GLN A 769 29.58 2.65 -2.24
C GLN A 769 28.91 3.75 -1.40
N ALA A 770 28.42 3.46 -0.19
CA ALA A 770 27.66 4.42 0.63
C ALA A 770 28.30 5.82 0.77
N PHE A 771 29.64 5.93 0.84
CA PHE A 771 30.38 7.20 0.93
C PHE A 771 31.41 7.37 -0.20
N TYR A 772 31.18 6.72 -1.35
CA TYR A 772 32.09 6.77 -2.49
C TYR A 772 32.32 8.22 -2.94
N SER A 773 33.57 8.61 -3.16
CA SER A 773 33.97 9.96 -3.58
C SER A 773 33.55 11.09 -2.61
N CYS A 774 33.51 10.83 -1.30
CA CYS A 774 33.39 11.85 -0.25
C CYS A 774 34.77 12.49 0.06
N GLY A 775 35.27 13.30 -0.88
CA GLY A 775 36.67 13.75 -0.93
C GLY A 775 37.21 14.51 0.29
N LYS A 776 36.38 15.27 1.01
CA LYS A 776 36.82 16.11 2.14
C LYS A 776 36.64 15.49 3.53
N VAL A 777 36.17 14.25 3.60
CA VAL A 777 36.05 13.55 4.89
C VAL A 777 37.45 13.30 5.42
N SER A 778 37.76 13.92 6.57
CA SER A 778 39.11 13.88 7.15
C SER A 778 39.28 12.78 8.20
N LYS A 779 38.17 12.36 8.82
CA LYS A 779 38.13 11.34 9.84
C LYS A 779 36.84 10.53 9.74
N ILE A 780 36.93 9.21 9.94
CA ILE A 780 35.76 8.32 10.04
C ILE A 780 35.78 7.63 11.41
N GLU A 781 34.64 7.56 12.09
CA GLU A 781 34.46 6.78 13.31
C GLU A 781 33.37 5.73 13.11
N PHE A 782 33.75 4.46 13.19
CA PHE A 782 32.84 3.31 13.14
C PHE A 782 32.39 2.93 14.56
N PRO A 783 31.10 2.57 14.75
CA PRO A 783 30.56 2.17 16.05
C PRO A 783 31.01 0.77 16.43
N SER A 784 30.84 0.39 17.71
CA SER A 784 31.20 -0.96 18.17
C SER A 784 30.26 -2.05 17.60
N THR A 785 29.08 -1.65 17.15
CA THR A 785 28.03 -2.50 16.58
C THR A 785 28.19 -2.81 15.10
N LEU A 786 29.11 -2.14 14.39
CA LEU A 786 29.32 -2.37 12.96
C LEU A 786 29.76 -3.83 12.70
N ARG A 787 29.15 -4.47 11.71
CA ARG A 787 29.41 -5.86 11.32
C ARG A 787 29.79 -6.00 9.85
N THR A 788 29.16 -5.23 8.98
CA THR A 788 29.32 -5.33 7.52
C THR A 788 29.60 -3.97 6.89
N ILE A 789 30.53 -3.94 5.95
CA ILE A 789 30.86 -2.78 5.13
C ILE A 789 30.89 -3.23 3.66
N GLY A 790 30.13 -2.54 2.82
CA GLY A 790 30.07 -2.78 1.40
C GLY A 790 31.40 -2.49 0.70
N SER A 791 31.56 -3.02 -0.51
CA SER A 791 32.74 -2.71 -1.32
C SER A 791 32.73 -1.23 -1.74
N GLU A 792 33.92 -0.65 -1.91
CA GLU A 792 34.17 0.69 -2.44
C GLU A 792 33.54 1.84 -1.64
N CYS A 793 33.12 1.60 -0.39
CA CYS A 793 32.44 2.60 0.44
C CYS A 793 33.22 3.90 0.63
N PHE A 794 34.55 3.86 0.70
CA PHE A 794 35.38 5.03 1.01
C PHE A 794 36.43 5.32 -0.07
N ILE A 795 36.30 4.72 -1.25
CA ILE A 795 37.14 5.06 -2.41
C ILE A 795 36.87 6.51 -2.81
N GLY A 796 37.93 7.30 -3.02
CA GLY A 796 37.81 8.73 -3.34
C GLY A 796 37.63 9.64 -2.12
N CYS A 797 37.79 9.14 -0.89
CA CYS A 797 37.94 9.97 0.31
C CYS A 797 39.39 10.51 0.43
N GLU A 798 39.76 11.41 -0.48
CA GLU A 798 41.14 11.88 -0.69
C GLU A 798 41.79 12.57 0.52
N GLU A 799 41.00 13.24 1.38
CA GLU A 799 41.51 13.94 2.57
C GLU A 799 41.49 13.09 3.85
N LEU A 800 41.17 11.79 3.76
CA LEU A 800 41.03 10.90 4.91
C LEU A 800 42.38 10.67 5.62
N LYS A 801 42.49 11.16 6.85
CA LYS A 801 43.71 11.06 7.67
C LYS A 801 43.60 10.01 8.77
N GLU A 802 42.40 9.78 9.27
CA GLU A 802 42.16 8.94 10.44
C GLU A 802 40.89 8.09 10.30
N VAL A 803 40.99 6.80 10.59
CA VAL A 803 39.84 5.91 10.75
C VAL A 803 39.90 5.31 12.15
N ILE A 804 38.82 5.44 12.92
CA ILE A 804 38.66 4.80 14.22
C ILE A 804 37.65 3.66 14.04
N SER A 805 38.10 2.42 14.19
CA SER A 805 37.26 1.22 14.15
C SER A 805 37.08 0.67 15.58
N ARG A 806 35.86 0.81 16.13
CA ARG A 806 35.50 0.33 17.47
C ARG A 806 35.07 -1.15 17.59
N PRO A 807 34.70 -1.89 16.53
CA PRO A 807 34.40 -3.31 16.66
C PRO A 807 35.58 -4.14 17.20
N GLU A 808 35.29 -5.09 18.09
CA GLU A 808 36.30 -6.05 18.61
C GLU A 808 36.76 -7.08 17.57
N VAL A 809 35.94 -7.29 16.53
CA VAL A 809 36.18 -8.18 15.38
C VAL A 809 36.10 -7.34 14.11
N MET A 810 37.01 -7.56 13.16
CA MET A 810 37.00 -6.82 11.90
C MET A 810 35.65 -6.99 11.16
N PRO A 811 34.96 -5.89 10.79
CA PRO A 811 33.75 -5.98 9.97
C PRO A 811 34.00 -6.69 8.65
N GLN A 812 33.06 -7.53 8.24
CA GLN A 812 33.10 -8.19 6.93
C GLN A 812 33.07 -7.13 5.82
N GLY A 813 33.96 -7.28 4.84
CA GLY A 813 34.08 -6.36 3.70
C GLY A 813 34.99 -5.14 3.93
N MET A 814 35.61 -5.01 5.12
CA MET A 814 36.59 -3.96 5.43
C MET A 814 37.70 -3.82 4.35
N VAL A 815 38.17 -4.94 3.80
CA VAL A 815 39.18 -4.96 2.72
C VAL A 815 38.65 -4.24 1.47
N GLY A 816 37.45 -4.59 1.01
CA GLY A 816 36.84 -4.02 -0.20
C GLY A 816 36.39 -2.57 -0.02
N ALA A 817 36.09 -2.14 1.20
CA ALA A 817 35.61 -0.80 1.50
C ALA A 817 36.66 0.30 1.21
N PHE A 818 37.94 -0.05 1.35
CA PHE A 818 39.09 0.84 1.20
C PHE A 818 40.06 0.41 0.09
N ALA A 819 39.73 -0.65 -0.64
CA ALA A 819 40.62 -1.23 -1.64
C ALA A 819 41.04 -0.15 -2.67
N PRO A 820 42.34 0.15 -2.80
CA PRO A 820 42.81 1.10 -3.80
C PRO A 820 42.45 0.64 -5.22
N SER A 821 42.19 1.60 -6.12
CA SER A 821 42.23 1.29 -7.56
C SER A 821 43.64 0.81 -7.93
N ALA A 822 43.79 0.06 -9.04
CA ALA A 822 45.05 -0.55 -9.46
C ALA A 822 46.26 0.41 -9.54
N ASP A 823 46.01 1.73 -9.55
CA ASP A 823 47.00 2.81 -9.66
C ASP A 823 47.36 3.49 -8.31
N MET A 824 46.74 3.11 -7.19
CA MET A 824 46.90 3.82 -5.91
C MET A 824 47.89 3.09 -4.97
N THR A 825 48.98 3.77 -4.62
CA THR A 825 49.92 3.37 -3.55
C THR A 825 49.32 3.74 -2.18
N SER A 826 49.56 2.92 -1.15
CA SER A 826 49.05 3.03 0.25
C SER A 826 48.49 4.40 0.66
N MET A 827 47.28 4.44 1.23
CA MET A 827 46.63 5.66 1.72
C MET A 827 47.45 6.34 2.83
N ASN A 828 47.49 7.68 2.81
CA ASN A 828 48.09 8.49 3.88
C ASN A 828 47.14 8.59 5.10
N THR A 829 46.64 7.45 5.56
CA THR A 829 45.59 7.33 6.58
C THR A 829 46.10 6.44 7.71
N THR A 830 45.87 6.86 8.97
CA THR A 830 46.09 6.00 10.14
C THR A 830 44.79 5.34 10.56
N LEU A 831 44.81 4.01 10.68
CA LEU A 831 43.69 3.20 11.16
C LEU A 831 43.94 2.81 12.63
N TYR A 832 43.02 3.16 13.52
CA TYR A 832 43.01 2.77 14.93
C TYR A 832 41.97 1.68 15.17
N VAL A 833 42.39 0.55 15.76
CA VAL A 833 41.54 -0.65 15.93
C VAL A 833 41.67 -1.25 17.32
N HIS A 834 40.68 -2.03 17.75
CA HIS A 834 40.72 -2.68 19.04
C HIS A 834 41.94 -3.60 19.18
N GLN A 835 42.55 -3.63 20.37
CA GLN A 835 43.80 -4.39 20.59
C GLN A 835 43.65 -5.88 20.26
N SER A 836 42.45 -6.46 20.41
CA SER A 836 42.18 -7.86 20.08
C SER A 836 42.17 -8.17 18.59
N SER A 837 41.89 -7.19 17.74
CA SER A 837 41.81 -7.35 16.28
C SER A 837 43.01 -6.73 15.55
N LEU A 838 43.95 -6.12 16.27
CA LEU A 838 45.09 -5.41 15.70
C LEU A 838 45.87 -6.22 14.65
N ASP A 839 46.16 -7.49 14.94
CA ASP A 839 46.92 -8.35 14.03
C ASP A 839 46.09 -8.73 12.80
N GLU A 840 44.78 -9.01 12.97
CA GLU A 840 43.84 -9.28 11.87
C GLU A 840 43.78 -8.11 10.87
N TYR A 841 43.72 -6.88 11.36
CA TYR A 841 43.71 -5.69 10.50
C TYR A 841 45.07 -5.44 9.82
N LYS A 842 46.19 -5.66 10.51
CA LYS A 842 47.52 -5.55 9.90
C LYS A 842 47.70 -6.54 8.75
N ASP A 843 47.24 -7.77 8.93
CA ASP A 843 47.35 -8.82 7.91
C ASP A 843 46.40 -8.56 6.72
N SER A 844 45.20 -8.02 6.98
CA SER A 844 44.15 -7.90 5.95
C SER A 844 44.17 -6.59 5.17
N VAL A 845 44.53 -5.47 5.83
CA VAL A 845 44.48 -4.12 5.23
C VAL A 845 45.73 -3.29 5.51
N GLY A 846 46.76 -3.85 6.17
CA GLY A 846 47.95 -3.11 6.59
C GLY A 846 48.69 -2.41 5.45
N ASP A 847 48.71 -3.02 4.25
CA ASP A 847 49.33 -2.44 3.06
C ASP A 847 48.56 -1.23 2.48
N TYR A 848 47.29 -1.07 2.86
CA TYR A 848 46.46 0.05 2.39
C TYR A 848 46.57 1.28 3.28
N PHE A 849 46.94 1.14 4.56
CA PHE A 849 47.01 2.23 5.52
C PHE A 849 48.46 2.61 5.83
N LEU A 850 48.73 3.89 6.07
CA LEU A 850 50.06 4.36 6.50
C LEU A 850 50.50 3.68 7.80
N LYS A 851 49.55 3.52 8.73
CA LYS A 851 49.74 2.88 10.04
C LYS A 851 48.45 2.21 10.47
N VAL A 852 48.58 1.03 11.08
CA VAL A 852 47.51 0.38 11.86
C VAL A 852 47.96 0.32 13.32
N LEU A 853 47.27 1.04 14.18
CA LEU A 853 47.62 1.26 15.59
C LEU A 853 46.49 0.80 16.53
N PRO A 854 46.80 0.45 17.79
CA PRO A 854 45.78 0.14 18.78
C PRO A 854 44.96 1.40 19.14
N LEU A 855 43.67 1.23 19.45
CA LEU A 855 42.74 2.32 19.78
C LEU A 855 43.21 3.18 20.96
N GLU A 856 43.98 2.64 21.90
CA GLU A 856 44.51 3.40 23.04
C GLU A 856 45.48 4.53 22.62
N ASP A 857 46.05 4.43 21.42
CA ASP A 857 46.91 5.45 20.83
C ASP A 857 46.12 6.51 20.05
N SER A 858 44.80 6.35 19.86
CA SER A 858 43.96 7.35 19.21
C SER A 858 43.79 8.57 20.13
N THR A 859 44.18 9.76 19.66
CA THR A 859 43.98 10.98 20.45
C THR A 859 42.50 11.36 20.46
N ASN A 860 41.71 10.80 21.38
CA ASN A 860 40.27 11.03 21.54
C ASN A 860 39.92 12.44 22.08
N GLY A 861 40.61 13.48 21.63
CA GLY A 861 40.38 14.87 22.08
C GLY A 861 40.77 15.14 23.53
N ILE A 862 41.44 14.20 24.20
CA ILE A 862 42.08 14.45 25.50
C ILE A 862 43.37 15.22 25.20
N LYS A 863 43.42 16.51 25.56
CA LYS A 863 44.72 17.12 25.87
C LYS A 863 45.27 16.31 27.05
N ALA A 864 46.15 15.37 26.78
CA ALA A 864 47.07 14.88 27.79
C ALA A 864 47.76 16.15 28.32
N ILE A 865 47.37 16.63 29.50
CA ILE A 865 48.15 17.68 30.16
C ILE A 865 49.41 16.97 30.63
N THR A 866 50.46 16.97 29.80
CA THR A 866 51.81 16.68 30.25
C THR A 866 52.33 17.93 30.93
N ASP A 867 52.04 18.06 32.21
CA ASP A 867 52.66 19.09 33.04
C ASP A 867 53.02 18.43 34.37
N ASP A 868 54.28 18.55 34.77
CA ASP A 868 54.91 17.86 35.91
C ASP A 868 54.92 16.32 35.86
N GLY A 869 54.82 15.71 34.67
CA GLY A 869 54.94 14.26 34.48
C GLY A 869 53.68 13.45 34.81
N ILE A 870 52.56 14.10 35.14
CA ILE A 870 51.26 13.45 35.35
C ILE A 870 50.56 13.27 33.99
N LYS A 871 49.97 12.10 33.73
CA LYS A 871 49.14 11.83 32.54
C LYS A 871 47.72 11.45 32.96
N ILE A 872 46.71 11.96 32.25
CA ILE A 872 45.29 11.65 32.46
C ILE A 872 44.70 11.17 31.14
N TYR A 873 44.08 9.99 31.11
CA TYR A 873 43.44 9.39 29.94
C TYR A 873 42.27 8.48 30.36
N SER A 874 41.48 8.01 29.40
CA SER A 874 40.40 7.03 29.63
C SER A 874 40.78 5.66 29.04
N SER A 875 40.29 4.59 29.68
CA SER A 875 40.36 3.21 29.23
C SER A 875 38.98 2.60 29.46
N GLY A 876 38.17 2.52 28.39
CA GLY A 876 36.73 2.27 28.51
C GLY A 876 36.07 3.30 29.45
N ASN A 877 35.24 2.80 30.38
CA ASN A 877 34.54 3.62 31.37
C ASN A 877 35.43 4.06 32.56
N THR A 878 36.74 3.80 32.49
CA THR A 878 37.69 4.06 33.58
C THR A 878 38.61 5.23 33.27
N VAL A 879 38.70 6.17 34.20
CA VAL A 879 39.70 7.24 34.16
C VAL A 879 41.01 6.74 34.76
N MET A 880 42.08 6.91 34.01
CA MET A 880 43.46 6.58 34.38
C MET A 880 44.24 7.87 34.64
N VAL A 881 44.88 7.96 35.81
CA VAL A 881 45.79 9.06 36.17
C VAL A 881 47.13 8.46 36.60
N THR A 882 48.20 8.73 35.88
CA THR A 882 49.54 8.15 36.10
C THR A 882 50.59 9.23 36.32
N GLY A 883 51.74 8.90 36.91
CA GLY A 883 52.83 9.86 37.17
C GLY A 883 52.65 10.70 38.44
N LEU A 884 51.79 10.23 39.36
CA LEU A 884 51.52 10.86 40.65
C LEU A 884 52.63 10.56 41.67
N LYS A 885 52.81 11.46 42.66
CA LYS A 885 53.55 11.09 43.88
C LYS A 885 52.65 10.23 44.75
N ASN A 886 53.25 9.32 45.51
CA ASN A 886 52.49 8.47 46.43
C ASN A 886 51.65 9.34 47.37
N ASN A 887 50.41 8.93 47.63
CA ASN A 887 49.44 9.65 48.46
C ASN A 887 48.90 10.98 47.86
N THR A 888 49.25 11.34 46.61
CA THR A 888 48.61 12.47 45.91
C THR A 888 47.12 12.22 45.72
N GLU A 889 46.31 13.23 46.02
CA GLU A 889 44.85 13.14 45.96
C GLU A 889 44.31 13.58 44.60
N VAL A 890 43.43 12.77 44.03
CA VAL A 890 42.71 13.00 42.77
C VAL A 890 41.21 13.03 43.07
N ARG A 891 40.52 14.05 42.57
CA ARG A 891 39.07 14.22 42.70
C ARG A 891 38.42 14.18 41.33
N PHE A 892 37.23 13.61 41.27
CA PHE A 892 36.47 13.43 40.04
C PHE A 892 35.10 14.05 40.21
N TYR A 893 34.67 14.85 39.24
CA TYR A 893 33.41 15.57 39.27
C TYR A 893 32.60 15.31 38.00
N SER A 894 31.30 15.45 38.07
CA SER A 894 30.43 15.54 36.89
C SER A 894 30.54 16.93 36.25
N ILE A 895 29.94 17.11 35.08
CA ILE A 895 30.03 18.35 34.30
C ILE A 895 29.32 19.54 34.96
N ASP A 896 28.30 19.27 35.77
CA ASP A 896 27.57 20.23 36.63
C ASP A 896 28.29 20.50 37.97
N GLY A 897 29.45 19.88 38.20
CA GLY A 897 30.33 20.18 39.34
C GLY A 897 30.08 19.34 40.60
N MET A 898 29.23 18.31 40.55
CA MET A 898 29.04 17.38 41.66
C MET A 898 30.28 16.49 41.84
N LEU A 899 30.75 16.30 43.08
CA LEU A 899 31.87 15.40 43.36
C LEU A 899 31.41 13.94 43.22
N LEU A 900 31.99 13.21 42.27
CA LEU A 900 31.68 11.80 41.98
C LEU A 900 32.55 10.84 42.79
N ALA A 901 33.85 11.11 42.87
CA ALA A 901 34.79 10.26 43.59
C ALA A 901 36.04 11.01 44.04
N LYS A 902 36.74 10.42 45.01
CA LYS A 902 37.99 10.93 45.56
C LYS A 902 38.92 9.77 45.87
N LYS A 903 40.13 9.76 45.31
CA LYS A 903 41.14 8.71 45.54
C LYS A 903 42.49 9.31 45.85
N LYS A 904 43.30 8.57 46.62
CA LYS A 904 44.73 8.86 46.79
C LYS A 904 45.53 7.85 46.00
N ALA A 905 46.60 8.31 45.35
CA ALA A 905 47.51 7.43 44.61
C ALA A 905 48.15 6.41 45.55
N GLN A 906 48.04 5.12 45.19
CA GLN A 906 48.85 4.05 45.75
C GLN A 906 49.99 3.80 44.78
N GLY A 907 51.19 4.30 45.11
CA GLY A 907 52.29 4.39 44.14
C GLY A 907 52.12 5.57 43.19
N SER A 908 52.28 5.35 41.87
CA SER A 908 52.28 6.43 40.88
C SER A 908 50.93 6.65 40.17
N ASN A 909 49.91 5.84 40.46
CA ASN A 909 48.71 5.78 39.63
C ASN A 909 47.40 5.83 40.46
N VAL A 910 46.33 6.33 39.83
CA VAL A 910 44.93 6.26 40.28
C VAL A 910 44.08 5.79 39.11
N CYS A 911 43.26 4.78 39.34
CA CYS A 911 42.29 4.26 38.35
C CYS A 911 40.88 4.33 38.95
N GLN A 912 39.91 4.86 38.20
CA GLN A 912 38.54 5.02 38.70
C GLN A 912 37.48 4.87 37.59
N PRO A 913 36.60 3.85 37.65
CA PRO A 913 35.47 3.69 36.74
C PRO A 913 34.33 4.68 37.04
N PHE A 914 33.61 5.08 36.00
CA PHE A 914 32.38 5.89 36.07
C PHE A 914 31.38 5.49 35.00
N HIS A 915 30.09 5.70 35.28
CA HIS A 915 29.01 5.48 34.31
C HIS A 915 28.70 6.72 33.44
N SER A 916 29.27 7.88 33.80
CA SER A 916 29.08 9.15 33.08
C SER A 916 29.95 9.19 31.82
N PRO A 917 29.45 9.68 30.66
CA PRO A 917 30.26 9.82 29.46
C PRO A 917 31.33 10.92 29.59
N ILE A 918 31.17 11.86 30.54
CA ILE A 918 32.13 12.93 30.80
C ILE A 918 32.43 13.02 32.30
N VAL A 919 33.72 13.13 32.65
CA VAL A 919 34.20 13.34 34.03
C VAL A 919 35.24 14.45 34.06
N ILE A 920 35.14 15.36 35.04
CA ILE A 920 36.15 16.38 35.32
C ILE A 920 37.11 15.86 36.40
N VAL A 921 38.38 15.69 36.05
CA VAL A 921 39.44 15.24 36.96
C VAL A 921 40.17 16.46 37.53
N ARG A 922 40.34 16.52 38.86
CA ARG A 922 41.15 17.53 39.54
C ARG A 922 42.31 16.89 40.30
N VAL A 923 43.52 17.38 40.04
CA VAL A 923 44.76 16.99 40.72
C VAL A 923 45.69 18.20 40.78
N GLY A 924 46.30 18.46 41.95
CA GLY A 924 47.29 19.54 42.12
C GLY A 924 46.79 20.96 41.80
N GLY A 925 45.48 21.25 41.97
CA GLY A 925 44.89 22.55 41.67
C GLY A 925 44.49 22.77 40.20
N LYS A 926 44.79 21.83 39.31
CA LYS A 926 44.38 21.84 37.89
C LYS A 926 43.13 20.98 37.68
N ALA A 927 42.35 21.30 36.64
CA ALA A 927 41.15 20.55 36.25
C ALA A 927 41.22 20.15 34.76
N SER A 928 40.82 18.91 34.45
CA SER A 928 40.82 18.35 33.09
C SER A 928 39.50 17.66 32.80
N LYS A 929 38.91 17.90 31.63
CA LYS A 929 37.74 17.18 31.15
C LYS A 929 38.18 15.88 30.47
N VAL A 930 37.60 14.76 30.88
CA VAL A 930 37.86 13.43 30.31
C VAL A 930 36.55 12.89 29.74
N LEU A 931 36.57 12.53 28.47
CA LEU A 931 35.49 11.78 27.83
C LEU A 931 35.77 10.29 28.07
N LEU A 932 34.81 9.60 28.66
CA LEU A 932 34.88 8.17 28.88
C LEU A 932 34.18 7.48 27.72
N CYS A 933 34.89 6.57 27.06
CA CYS A 933 34.29 5.71 26.05
C CYS A 933 33.40 4.70 26.78
N ARG A 934 32.13 4.63 26.38
CA ARG A 934 31.30 3.48 26.78
C ARG A 934 31.66 2.29 25.94
#